data_AF-A0A2T7BGC9-F1
#
_entry.id   AF-A0A2T7BGC9-F1
#
_cell.length_a   1.000
_cell.length_b   1.000
_cell.length_c   1.000
_cell.angle_alpha   90.00
_cell.angle_beta   90.00
_cell.angle_gamma   90.00
#
_symmetry.space_group_name_H-M   'P 1'
#
loop_
_entity.id
_entity.type
_entity.pdbx_description
1 polymer ?
#
loop_
_entity_poly.entity_id
_entity_poly.type
_entity_poly.pdbx_seq_one_letter_code
_entity_poly.pdbx_strand_id
1 'polypeptide(L)'
;MSTQTILYLVLVIPVILLLWYVIGSWWSGRAIIKTKKSDPDSEGGEAADLPYFLPTAALQVKATAKVIVRRRADDNTVLDTWLGTLELENTVIIQPDTGQRLLACYAPSLFSNDEVKMSATAQGLLENAAATAEARISNIIGMFTELPAKLLQREANLVGAEEEEQAPPPASTDQTVEFTNTFVILSSELRGPTYIKKWMIHIDGMDADKAFVDASMRFDIPQVPERQVAANKEYTGLLVRPLRNVTLSVTTKEKGSGEFADEPLVKYDIQVPDHSSFLCVPVKRAPFVKNQYAPKFNAGMLVENTISKPSELEGFAAIPVNVLKAIFSIPAQLFNFKINHLKEQTDLETAEQKLKALKDAAKPQPEKPAPAAPQAPAPAPDAGKLADQLQSLLKEKLKTDNAQGNVPGNLGKLPAEDPPPGHGHNREEREVAFNAAVAGLPAPPLISMWQGKVPQHGWLSYGNEITPLCVPAAGAHLITSWTANAQQQLKTPAQDAVNKAYDKSREAGGGCKIWKFLDNWLSPGLFGESIDDYIKITTNDVDKVKLGVHYFGGCLAGLQLPKFAQDHQQWERPSGPLTGDAAPGSWCGHAVAIVGYFPNYFIAISLGQQITMSWDFYLAYNDESYVVLNKTDWIRPAEGTSPSDTAFNDLANNIGVLQG
;
A
#
# COMPACT_ATOMS: atom_id res chain seq x y z
N MET A 1 -58.92 22.11 -40.43
CA MET A 1 -58.27 20.84 -40.84
C MET A 1 -59.35 19.80 -41.05
N SER A 2 -59.18 18.80 -41.92
CA SER A 2 -60.14 17.70 -42.01
C SER A 2 -59.88 16.68 -40.89
N THR A 3 -60.88 15.85 -40.57
CA THR A 3 -60.72 14.72 -39.64
C THR A 3 -59.66 13.73 -40.12
N GLN A 4 -59.50 13.54 -41.44
CA GLN A 4 -58.38 12.77 -42.00
C GLN A 4 -57.03 13.41 -41.70
N THR A 5 -56.87 14.74 -41.83
CA THR A 5 -55.60 15.42 -41.50
C THR A 5 -55.22 15.22 -40.03
N ILE A 6 -56.21 15.28 -39.13
CA ILE A 6 -55.99 15.07 -37.69
C ILE A 6 -55.62 13.60 -37.41
N LEU A 7 -56.34 12.64 -37.99
CA LEU A 7 -56.03 11.21 -37.85
C LEU A 7 -54.63 10.86 -38.39
N TYR A 8 -54.23 11.46 -39.52
CA TYR A 8 -52.91 11.26 -40.11
C TYR A 8 -51.79 11.83 -39.22
N LEU A 9 -51.99 13.02 -38.64
CA LEU A 9 -51.07 13.59 -37.63
C LEU A 9 -50.98 12.71 -36.37
N VAL A 10 -52.10 12.21 -35.86
CA VAL A 10 -52.15 11.39 -34.64
C VAL A 10 -51.52 10.00 -34.83
N LEU A 11 -51.61 9.39 -36.02
CA LEU A 11 -51.06 8.05 -36.26
C LEU A 11 -49.66 8.08 -36.89
N VAL A 12 -49.40 8.96 -37.86
CA VAL A 12 -48.17 8.90 -38.68
C VAL A 12 -47.02 9.64 -38.01
N ILE A 13 -47.26 10.73 -37.27
CA ILE A 13 -46.18 11.43 -36.56
C ILE A 13 -45.54 10.53 -35.48
N PRO A 14 -46.28 9.82 -34.60
CA PRO A 14 -45.67 8.90 -33.65
C PRO A 14 -44.87 7.78 -34.31
N VAL A 15 -45.33 7.24 -35.44
CA VAL A 15 -44.60 6.19 -36.19
C VAL A 15 -43.31 6.74 -36.82
N ILE A 16 -43.33 7.97 -37.37
CA ILE A 16 -42.12 8.62 -37.88
C ILE A 16 -41.14 8.93 -36.74
N LEU A 17 -41.61 9.44 -35.60
CA LEU A 17 -40.78 9.69 -34.41
C LEU A 17 -40.19 8.39 -33.84
N LEU A 18 -40.96 7.30 -33.82
CA LEU A 18 -40.50 5.98 -33.40
C LEU A 18 -39.43 5.43 -34.35
N LEU A 19 -39.63 5.53 -35.67
CA LEU A 19 -38.62 5.15 -36.66
C LEU A 19 -37.35 6.00 -36.53
N TRP A 20 -37.48 7.31 -36.33
CA TRP A 20 -36.36 8.22 -36.14
C TRP A 20 -35.59 7.93 -34.83
N TYR A 21 -36.30 7.57 -33.75
CA TYR A 21 -35.71 7.08 -32.49
C TYR A 21 -34.98 5.75 -32.68
N VAL A 22 -35.56 4.78 -33.40
CA VAL A 22 -34.95 3.46 -33.64
C VAL A 22 -33.70 3.58 -34.52
N ILE A 23 -33.74 4.40 -35.58
CA ILE A 23 -32.58 4.68 -36.43
C ILE A 23 -31.52 5.46 -35.66
N GLY A 24 -31.92 6.55 -34.97
CA GLY A 24 -31.02 7.40 -34.19
C GLY A 24 -30.30 6.67 -33.07
N SER A 25 -31.01 5.81 -32.32
CA SER A 25 -30.42 4.97 -31.24
C SER A 25 -29.58 3.79 -31.76
N TRP A 26 -29.70 3.44 -33.05
CA TRP A 26 -28.78 2.50 -33.70
C TRP A 26 -27.49 3.22 -34.15
N TRP A 27 -27.62 4.44 -34.66
CA TRP A 27 -26.49 5.28 -35.11
C TRP A 27 -25.68 5.89 -33.93
N SER A 28 -26.32 6.25 -32.82
CA SER A 28 -25.63 6.81 -31.63
C SER A 28 -24.76 5.79 -30.89
N GLY A 29 -24.87 4.50 -31.24
CA GLY A 29 -24.27 3.40 -30.49
C GLY A 29 -25.03 3.06 -29.20
N ARG A 30 -24.92 1.80 -28.78
CA ARG A 30 -25.60 1.25 -27.58
C ARG A 30 -24.69 1.11 -26.35
N ALA A 31 -23.40 1.43 -26.43
CA ALA A 31 -22.53 1.41 -25.26
C ALA A 31 -22.84 2.58 -24.32
N ILE A 32 -22.97 2.33 -23.02
CA ILE A 32 -23.06 3.37 -21.99
C ILE A 32 -21.65 3.75 -21.53
N ILE A 33 -20.82 2.74 -21.27
CA ILE A 33 -19.41 2.89 -20.93
C ILE A 33 -18.57 2.32 -22.08
N LYS A 34 -17.51 3.04 -22.44
CA LYS A 34 -16.45 2.63 -23.36
C LYS A 34 -15.12 2.58 -22.61
N THR A 35 -14.23 1.64 -22.93
CA THR A 35 -12.85 1.65 -22.44
C THR A 35 -11.88 1.93 -23.59
N LYS A 36 -10.91 2.82 -23.35
CA LYS A 36 -9.74 3.07 -24.20
C LYS A 36 -8.47 2.94 -23.35
N LYS A 37 -7.33 2.56 -23.94
CA LYS A 37 -6.02 2.72 -23.26
C LYS A 37 -5.67 4.21 -23.23
N SER A 38 -5.05 4.66 -22.15
CA SER A 38 -4.58 6.04 -22.00
C SER A 38 -3.06 6.07 -21.90
N ASP A 39 -2.48 7.15 -22.39
CA ASP A 39 -1.05 7.42 -22.19
C ASP A 39 -0.82 7.82 -20.72
N PRO A 40 0.20 7.28 -20.01
CA PRO A 40 0.50 7.71 -18.64
C PRO A 40 0.66 9.23 -18.52
N ASP A 41 1.29 9.86 -19.50
CA ASP A 41 1.59 11.30 -19.53
C ASP A 41 0.42 12.16 -20.04
N SER A 42 -0.70 11.54 -20.43
CA SER A 42 -1.89 12.27 -20.89
C SER A 42 -2.73 12.78 -19.70
N GLU A 43 -2.63 14.08 -19.42
CA GLU A 43 -3.52 14.81 -18.50
C GLU A 43 -4.92 15.04 -19.11
N GLY A 44 -5.04 14.95 -20.43
CA GLY A 44 -6.24 15.29 -21.22
C GLY A 44 -7.38 14.27 -21.18
N GLY A 45 -7.89 13.94 -19.99
CA GLY A 45 -9.21 13.33 -19.84
C GLY A 45 -10.32 14.39 -19.85
N GLU A 46 -11.50 14.07 -20.39
CA GLU A 46 -12.70 14.87 -20.06
C GLU A 46 -13.05 14.66 -18.58
N ALA A 47 -13.59 15.67 -17.90
CA ALA A 47 -13.84 15.65 -16.45
C ALA A 47 -14.89 14.62 -15.95
N ALA A 48 -15.38 13.75 -16.85
CA ALA A 48 -16.29 12.63 -16.57
C ALA A 48 -15.70 11.25 -16.94
N ASP A 49 -14.47 11.18 -17.48
CA ASP A 49 -13.76 9.91 -17.72
C ASP A 49 -13.14 9.41 -16.39
N LEU A 50 -13.36 8.14 -16.02
CA LEU A 50 -12.68 7.52 -14.87
C LEU A 50 -11.36 6.86 -15.33
N PRO A 51 -10.18 7.33 -14.88
CA PRO A 51 -8.94 6.58 -15.03
C PRO A 51 -8.92 5.36 -14.09
N TYR A 52 -8.51 4.20 -14.61
CA TYR A 52 -8.31 2.98 -13.81
C TYR A 52 -7.21 2.10 -14.39
N PHE A 53 -6.75 1.12 -13.62
CA PHE A 53 -5.76 0.12 -14.02
C PHE A 53 -6.36 -1.29 -13.98
N LEU A 54 -5.81 -2.18 -14.81
CA LEU A 54 -6.07 -3.61 -14.68
C LEU A 54 -5.34 -4.18 -13.46
N PRO A 55 -5.89 -5.18 -12.76
CA PRO A 55 -5.22 -5.79 -11.61
C PRO A 55 -4.02 -6.65 -12.04
N THR A 56 -3.00 -6.70 -11.21
CA THR A 56 -1.89 -7.67 -11.24
C THR A 56 -1.64 -8.19 -9.82
N ALA A 57 -0.85 -9.25 -9.66
CA ALA A 57 -0.57 -9.88 -8.38
C ALA A 57 0.92 -9.76 -8.00
N ALA A 58 1.17 -9.36 -6.75
CA ALA A 58 2.40 -9.63 -6.03
C ALA A 58 2.16 -10.78 -5.03
N LEU A 59 3.24 -11.40 -4.53
CA LEU A 59 3.17 -12.49 -3.56
C LEU A 59 3.94 -12.11 -2.30
N GLN A 60 3.24 -11.91 -1.19
CA GLN A 60 3.86 -11.81 0.13
C GLN A 60 4.15 -13.23 0.63
N VAL A 61 5.38 -13.48 1.06
CA VAL A 61 5.83 -14.75 1.64
C VAL A 61 6.41 -14.48 3.02
N LYS A 62 5.83 -15.12 4.04
CA LYS A 62 6.39 -15.25 5.38
C LYS A 62 7.06 -16.61 5.47
N ALA A 63 8.37 -16.61 5.63
CA ALA A 63 9.20 -17.79 5.69
C ALA A 63 9.72 -18.00 7.12
N THR A 64 9.47 -19.17 7.69
CA THR A 64 9.96 -19.59 9.00
C THR A 64 10.96 -20.73 8.81
N ALA A 65 12.24 -20.41 8.98
CA ALA A 65 13.35 -21.35 8.90
C ALA A 65 13.65 -21.92 10.29
N LYS A 66 13.62 -23.25 10.41
CA LYS A 66 13.97 -23.97 11.63
C LYS A 66 15.39 -24.50 11.46
N VAL A 67 16.35 -23.77 11.99
CA VAL A 67 17.78 -24.09 11.90
C VAL A 67 18.14 -25.03 13.04
N ILE A 68 18.79 -26.14 12.72
CA ILE A 68 19.34 -27.05 13.71
C ILE A 68 20.78 -26.64 14.00
N VAL A 69 21.05 -26.38 15.28
CA VAL A 69 22.33 -25.92 15.83
C VAL A 69 22.86 -27.00 16.74
N ARG A 70 23.86 -27.75 16.29
CA ARG A 70 24.53 -28.79 17.09
C ARG A 70 25.58 -28.14 17.99
N ARG A 71 25.39 -28.23 19.31
CA ARG A 71 26.35 -27.68 20.31
C ARG A 71 27.09 -28.79 21.05
N ARG A 72 28.36 -28.57 21.39
CA ARG A 72 29.14 -29.44 22.28
C ARG A 72 28.62 -29.27 23.72
N ALA A 73 28.34 -30.34 24.45
CA ALA A 73 27.60 -30.23 25.71
C ALA A 73 28.45 -29.93 26.98
N ASP A 74 29.75 -29.67 26.81
CA ASP A 74 30.70 -29.26 27.87
C ASP A 74 30.96 -27.74 27.90
N ASP A 75 31.09 -27.10 26.74
CA ASP A 75 31.38 -25.67 26.58
C ASP A 75 30.31 -24.88 25.80
N ASN A 76 29.27 -25.56 25.31
CA ASN A 76 28.16 -25.03 24.51
C ASN A 76 28.59 -24.41 23.15
N THR A 77 29.81 -24.67 22.68
CA THR A 77 30.30 -24.21 21.37
C THR A 77 29.52 -24.87 20.23
N VAL A 78 29.28 -24.10 19.16
CA VAL A 78 28.56 -24.60 17.99
C VAL A 78 29.51 -25.44 17.13
N LEU A 79 29.09 -26.67 16.80
CA LEU A 79 29.87 -27.65 16.04
C LEU A 79 29.46 -27.73 14.56
N ASP A 80 28.15 -27.72 14.30
CA ASP A 80 27.55 -27.75 12.96
C ASP A 80 26.21 -27.00 12.98
N THR A 81 25.81 -26.42 11.86
CA THR A 81 24.54 -25.72 11.68
C THR A 81 23.97 -26.01 10.30
N TRP A 82 22.69 -26.33 10.23
CA TRP A 82 22.00 -26.52 8.94
C TRP A 82 20.51 -26.19 9.03
N LEU A 83 19.93 -25.87 7.88
CA LEU A 83 18.48 -25.73 7.74
C LEU A 83 17.82 -27.10 7.97
N GLY A 84 16.97 -27.21 8.99
CA GLY A 84 16.22 -28.43 9.30
C GLY A 84 14.91 -28.50 8.53
N THR A 85 14.05 -27.50 8.71
CA THR A 85 12.84 -27.30 7.88
C THR A 85 12.68 -25.83 7.49
N LEU A 86 11.89 -25.58 6.46
CA LEU A 86 11.48 -24.25 6.04
C LEU A 86 9.96 -24.28 5.77
N GLU A 87 9.22 -23.55 6.60
CA GLU A 87 7.77 -23.43 6.53
C GLU A 87 7.42 -22.09 5.87
N LEU A 88 6.53 -22.10 4.86
CA LEU A 88 6.17 -20.90 4.09
C LEU A 88 4.66 -20.64 4.16
N GLU A 89 4.30 -19.45 4.62
CA GLU A 89 2.97 -18.86 4.47
C GLU A 89 3.00 -17.88 3.30
N ASN A 90 2.03 -17.94 2.39
CA ASN A 90 1.97 -17.04 1.24
C ASN A 90 0.59 -16.39 1.09
N THR A 91 0.59 -15.11 0.71
CA THR A 91 -0.59 -14.28 0.50
C THR A 91 -0.47 -13.55 -0.83
N VAL A 92 -1.47 -13.71 -1.69
CA VAL A 92 -1.58 -12.94 -2.94
C VAL A 92 -2.04 -11.52 -2.62
N ILE A 93 -1.27 -10.53 -3.05
CA ILE A 93 -1.61 -9.11 -2.96
C ILE A 93 -1.98 -8.61 -4.35
N ILE A 94 -3.21 -8.13 -4.53
CA ILE A 94 -3.67 -7.51 -5.77
C ILE A 94 -3.28 -6.03 -5.78
N GLN A 95 -2.71 -5.56 -6.89
CA GLN A 95 -2.19 -4.21 -7.08
C GLN A 95 -2.48 -3.72 -8.52
N PRO A 96 -2.44 -2.41 -8.81
CA PRO A 96 -2.61 -1.89 -10.17
C PRO A 96 -1.43 -2.27 -11.10
N ASP A 97 -1.73 -2.67 -12.33
CA ASP A 97 -0.75 -2.80 -13.41
C ASP A 97 -0.59 -1.45 -14.11
N THR A 98 0.39 -0.65 -13.68
CA THR A 98 0.60 0.73 -14.17
C THR A 98 0.83 0.80 -15.68
N GLY A 99 1.42 -0.23 -16.27
CA GLY A 99 1.56 -0.39 -17.73
C GLY A 99 0.24 -0.59 -18.49
N GLN A 100 -0.89 -0.75 -17.80
CA GLN A 100 -2.25 -0.85 -18.36
C GLN A 100 -3.18 0.22 -17.76
N ARG A 101 -2.77 1.50 -17.80
CA ARG A 101 -3.67 2.64 -17.55
C ARG A 101 -4.78 2.67 -18.62
N LEU A 102 -6.03 2.74 -18.18
CA LEU A 102 -7.24 2.76 -18.99
C LEU A 102 -8.10 3.96 -18.60
N LEU A 103 -8.94 4.42 -19.52
CA LEU A 103 -10.02 5.38 -19.25
C LEU A 103 -11.37 4.71 -19.52
N ALA A 104 -12.26 4.72 -18.51
CA ALA A 104 -13.66 4.37 -18.65
C ALA A 104 -14.46 5.64 -18.99
N CYS A 105 -14.79 5.79 -20.28
CA CYS A 105 -15.52 6.94 -20.79
C CYS A 105 -17.02 6.70 -20.76
N TYR A 106 -17.77 7.67 -20.24
CA TYR A 106 -19.22 7.72 -20.45
C TYR A 106 -19.53 8.15 -21.90
N ALA A 107 -20.41 7.41 -22.57
CA ALA A 107 -20.80 7.66 -23.96
C ALA A 107 -22.25 8.18 -24.02
N PRO A 108 -22.51 9.49 -23.92
CA PRO A 108 -23.86 10.06 -23.76
C PRO A 108 -24.79 9.77 -24.94
N SER A 109 -26.10 9.80 -24.70
CA SER A 109 -27.14 9.67 -25.72
C SER A 109 -28.25 10.70 -25.53
N LEU A 110 -28.69 11.33 -26.62
CA LEU A 110 -29.84 12.25 -26.63
C LEU A 110 -31.18 11.55 -26.30
N PHE A 111 -31.20 10.22 -26.38
CA PHE A 111 -32.40 9.37 -26.30
C PHE A 111 -32.56 8.62 -24.96
N SER A 112 -31.62 8.81 -24.03
CA SER A 112 -31.58 8.15 -22.72
C SER A 112 -31.28 9.18 -21.62
N ASN A 113 -31.86 8.97 -20.44
CA ASN A 113 -31.35 9.51 -19.20
C ASN A 113 -30.54 8.40 -18.53
N ASP A 114 -29.22 8.44 -18.66
CA ASP A 114 -28.34 7.48 -18.01
C ASP A 114 -27.76 8.07 -16.72
N GLU A 115 -27.90 7.35 -15.61
CA GLU A 115 -27.19 7.62 -14.36
C GLU A 115 -26.00 6.66 -14.28
N VAL A 116 -24.78 7.19 -14.35
CA VAL A 116 -23.53 6.42 -14.31
C VAL A 116 -22.73 6.82 -13.08
N LYS A 117 -22.37 5.84 -12.25
CA LYS A 117 -21.55 5.99 -11.05
C LYS A 117 -20.40 4.99 -11.12
N MET A 118 -19.20 5.49 -11.39
CA MET A 118 -17.98 4.68 -11.44
C MET A 118 -17.01 5.20 -10.38
N SER A 119 -16.36 4.29 -9.65
CA SER A 119 -15.27 4.60 -8.73
C SER A 119 -14.11 3.61 -8.94
N ALA A 120 -12.91 4.12 -8.70
CA ALA A 120 -11.72 3.33 -8.49
C ALA A 120 -11.24 3.57 -7.05
N THR A 121 -10.49 2.61 -6.49
CA THR A 121 -9.84 2.78 -5.19
C THR A 121 -8.75 3.86 -5.26
N ALA A 122 -8.15 4.22 -4.12
CA ALA A 122 -7.01 5.14 -4.08
C ALA A 122 -5.81 4.70 -4.96
N GLN A 123 -5.71 3.41 -5.26
CA GLN A 123 -4.73 2.80 -6.16
C GLN A 123 -5.12 2.85 -7.64
N GLY A 124 -6.30 3.39 -7.99
CA GLY A 124 -6.84 3.35 -9.35
C GLY A 124 -7.32 1.97 -9.80
N LEU A 125 -7.51 1.00 -8.90
CA LEU A 125 -8.16 -0.28 -9.23
C LEU A 125 -9.68 -0.08 -9.27
N LEU A 126 -10.36 -0.64 -10.28
CA LEU A 126 -11.82 -0.48 -10.40
C LEU A 126 -12.55 -1.07 -9.18
N GLU A 127 -13.48 -0.31 -8.61
CA GLU A 127 -14.15 -0.62 -7.35
C GLU A 127 -15.67 -0.78 -7.55
N ASN A 128 -16.31 0.24 -8.13
CA ASN A 128 -17.73 0.21 -8.50
C ASN A 128 -17.92 0.70 -9.94
N ALA A 129 -18.88 0.13 -10.67
CA ALA A 129 -19.35 0.71 -11.93
C ALA A 129 -20.85 0.43 -12.12
N ALA A 130 -21.69 1.22 -11.45
CA ALA A 130 -23.14 1.17 -11.60
C ALA A 130 -23.59 2.04 -12.78
N ALA A 131 -24.53 1.52 -13.59
CA ALA A 131 -25.15 2.28 -14.66
C ALA A 131 -26.64 1.93 -14.80
N THR A 132 -27.51 2.92 -14.55
CA THR A 132 -28.94 2.85 -14.87
C THR A 132 -29.18 3.58 -16.18
N ALA A 133 -29.77 2.92 -17.17
CA ALA A 133 -30.22 3.54 -18.42
C ALA A 133 -31.75 3.55 -18.47
N GLU A 134 -32.34 4.74 -18.64
CA GLU A 134 -33.79 4.94 -18.63
C GLU A 134 -34.24 5.80 -19.82
N ALA A 135 -35.25 5.36 -20.56
CA ALA A 135 -35.85 6.16 -21.62
C ALA A 135 -36.57 7.39 -21.02
N ARG A 136 -36.68 8.49 -21.77
CA ARG A 136 -37.22 9.79 -21.31
C ARG A 136 -38.74 9.83 -21.09
N ILE A 137 -39.34 8.80 -20.51
CA ILE A 137 -40.79 8.68 -20.27
C ILE A 137 -41.05 8.10 -18.86
N SER A 138 -41.65 8.93 -18.00
CA SER A 138 -42.23 8.64 -16.66
C SER A 138 -41.29 8.53 -15.44
N ASN A 139 -41.75 9.14 -14.33
CA ASN A 139 -41.26 9.06 -12.95
C ASN A 139 -42.38 8.51 -12.03
N ILE A 140 -42.08 8.19 -10.75
CA ILE A 140 -42.86 8.46 -9.50
C ILE A 140 -42.87 7.28 -8.47
N ILE A 141 -42.42 7.55 -7.23
CA ILE A 141 -42.61 6.81 -5.94
C ILE A 141 -41.95 5.39 -5.83
N GLY A 142 -41.43 4.91 -4.68
CA GLY A 142 -41.39 5.40 -3.29
C GLY A 142 -40.32 4.69 -2.40
N MET A 143 -40.31 4.90 -1.07
CA MET A 143 -39.18 4.60 -0.14
C MET A 143 -39.53 3.67 1.06
N PHE A 144 -38.47 3.22 1.79
CA PHE A 144 -38.31 2.97 3.27
C PHE A 144 -37.78 1.60 3.77
N THR A 145 -36.55 1.60 4.34
CA THR A 145 -36.04 1.04 5.65
C THR A 145 -36.39 -0.38 6.18
N GLU A 146 -35.64 -1.06 7.09
CA GLU A 146 -34.24 -1.10 7.62
C GLU A 146 -34.06 -2.34 8.56
N LEU A 147 -32.84 -2.93 8.67
CA LEU A 147 -32.14 -3.64 9.80
C LEU A 147 -32.88 -4.64 10.77
N PRO A 148 -32.21 -5.42 11.69
CA PRO A 148 -30.90 -6.12 11.64
C PRO A 148 -30.80 -7.55 12.29
N ALA A 149 -29.73 -8.29 11.92
CA ALA A 149 -28.80 -9.13 12.74
C ALA A 149 -29.17 -10.31 13.71
N LYS A 150 -28.62 -11.50 13.36
CA LYS A 150 -27.76 -12.44 14.17
C LYS A 150 -28.32 -13.32 15.34
N LEU A 151 -27.40 -14.08 15.97
CA LEU A 151 -27.49 -15.17 17.00
C LEU A 151 -27.61 -16.60 16.40
N LEU A 152 -27.07 -17.72 16.95
CA LEU A 152 -26.08 -17.98 18.04
C LEU A 152 -25.53 -19.46 18.05
N GLN A 153 -24.19 -19.66 18.19
CA GLN A 153 -23.48 -20.81 18.86
C GLN A 153 -23.68 -22.29 18.35
N ARG A 154 -22.93 -23.36 18.74
CA ARG A 154 -21.87 -23.60 19.78
C ARG A 154 -20.96 -24.85 19.49
N GLU A 155 -19.78 -24.92 20.15
CA GLU A 155 -18.98 -26.05 20.77
C GLU A 155 -19.13 -27.55 20.32
N ALA A 156 -18.17 -28.50 20.50
CA ALA A 156 -16.72 -28.54 20.87
C ALA A 156 -16.17 -30.02 20.87
N ASN A 157 -14.93 -30.24 21.38
CA ASN A 157 -14.32 -31.49 21.92
C ASN A 157 -13.75 -32.58 20.97
N LEU A 158 -12.79 -33.46 21.35
CA LEU A 158 -11.55 -33.38 22.21
C LEU A 158 -10.79 -34.76 22.18
N VAL A 159 -9.60 -34.85 22.82
CA VAL A 159 -8.76 -36.07 23.11
C VAL A 159 -8.07 -36.71 21.88
N GLY A 160 -6.84 -37.25 21.89
CA GLY A 160 -5.73 -37.46 22.88
C GLY A 160 -4.59 -38.22 22.16
N ALA A 161 -3.50 -38.75 22.73
CA ALA A 161 -2.86 -38.72 24.06
C ALA A 161 -1.34 -39.10 23.90
N GLU A 162 -0.56 -39.22 24.98
CA GLU A 162 0.93 -39.27 25.01
C GLU A 162 1.55 -40.69 25.09
N GLU A 163 2.88 -40.81 24.86
CA GLU A 163 3.74 -41.96 25.29
C GLU A 163 5.24 -41.54 25.42
N GLU A 164 5.98 -42.11 26.40
CA GLU A 164 7.44 -41.94 26.68
C GLU A 164 8.24 -43.21 26.23
N GLU A 165 9.57 -43.40 26.27
CA GLU A 165 10.77 -42.71 26.86
C GLU A 165 11.90 -42.63 25.76
N GLN A 166 13.24 -42.80 25.87
CA GLN A 166 14.25 -43.15 26.89
C GLN A 166 15.62 -42.47 26.62
N ALA A 167 16.49 -42.32 27.64
CA ALA A 167 17.70 -41.48 27.63
C ALA A 167 19.07 -42.25 27.46
N PRO A 168 20.29 -41.70 27.78
CA PRO A 168 21.20 -41.22 26.71
C PRO A 168 22.70 -41.63 26.84
N PRO A 169 23.55 -41.22 25.87
CA PRO A 169 24.98 -40.97 26.10
C PRO A 169 25.43 -39.52 25.71
N PRO A 170 26.55 -39.01 26.27
CA PRO A 170 27.10 -37.67 26.02
C PRO A 170 27.82 -37.53 24.65
N ALA A 171 28.07 -36.33 24.08
CA ALA A 171 27.80 -34.96 24.54
C ALA A 171 27.70 -33.96 23.36
N SER A 172 26.64 -34.06 22.56
CA SER A 172 26.23 -32.94 21.68
C SER A 172 24.71 -32.79 21.63
N THR A 173 24.22 -31.58 21.88
CA THR A 173 22.79 -31.26 21.88
C THR A 173 22.42 -30.58 20.58
N ASP A 174 21.47 -31.15 19.83
CA ASP A 174 20.88 -30.52 18.65
C ASP A 174 19.73 -29.61 19.11
N GLN A 175 19.97 -28.30 19.10
CA GLN A 175 18.97 -27.29 19.42
C GLN A 175 18.32 -26.79 18.13
N THR A 176 16.99 -26.78 18.05
CA THR A 176 16.28 -26.07 16.97
C THR A 176 16.12 -24.60 17.35
N VAL A 177 16.43 -23.70 16.44
CA VAL A 177 16.25 -22.24 16.56
C VAL A 177 15.43 -21.75 15.38
N GLU A 178 14.35 -21.02 15.66
CA GLU A 178 13.43 -20.55 14.63
C GLU A 178 13.74 -19.09 14.23
N PHE A 179 13.80 -18.85 12.92
CA PHE A 179 13.98 -17.52 12.34
C PHE A 179 12.82 -17.25 11.39
N THR A 180 12.17 -16.09 11.50
CA THR A 180 11.06 -15.71 10.61
C THR A 180 11.42 -14.46 9.82
N ASN A 181 11.15 -14.47 8.52
CA ASN A 181 11.40 -13.36 7.60
C ASN A 181 10.21 -13.19 6.65
N THR A 182 9.69 -11.98 6.50
CA THR A 182 8.54 -11.68 5.64
C THR A 182 9.00 -10.75 4.52
N PHE A 183 8.75 -11.13 3.27
CA PHE A 183 9.12 -10.37 2.08
C PHE A 183 8.03 -10.42 1.02
N VAL A 184 8.06 -9.48 0.09
CA VAL A 184 7.13 -9.42 -1.05
C VAL A 184 7.90 -9.65 -2.34
N ILE A 185 7.38 -10.53 -3.20
CA ILE A 185 7.83 -10.76 -4.56
C ILE A 185 6.89 -9.98 -5.49
N LEU A 186 7.43 -8.99 -6.18
CA LEU A 186 6.65 -8.05 -7.00
C LEU A 186 6.13 -8.71 -8.28
N SER A 187 5.02 -8.19 -8.83
CA SER A 187 4.46 -8.68 -10.10
C SER A 187 5.41 -8.61 -11.31
N SER A 188 6.49 -7.84 -11.22
CA SER A 188 7.57 -7.78 -12.21
C SER A 188 8.62 -8.87 -12.02
N GLU A 189 8.86 -9.30 -10.79
CA GLU A 189 9.75 -10.42 -10.44
C GLU A 189 9.08 -11.77 -10.75
N LEU A 190 7.77 -11.87 -10.50
CA LEU A 190 6.93 -13.02 -10.87
C LEU A 190 6.75 -13.21 -12.39
N ARG A 191 7.16 -12.23 -13.22
CA ARG A 191 7.24 -12.35 -14.70
C ARG A 191 8.54 -13.02 -15.17
N GLY A 192 9.50 -13.30 -14.28
CA GLY A 192 10.61 -14.19 -14.57
C GLY A 192 10.15 -15.66 -14.53
N PRO A 193 10.79 -16.59 -15.28
CA PRO A 193 10.53 -18.03 -15.14
C PRO A 193 10.82 -18.54 -13.72
N THR A 194 11.79 -17.90 -13.08
CA THR A 194 12.35 -18.23 -11.77
C THR A 194 12.70 -16.94 -11.04
N TYR A 195 12.35 -16.84 -9.75
CA TYR A 195 12.80 -15.80 -8.83
C TYR A 195 13.62 -16.42 -7.69
N ILE A 196 14.67 -15.74 -7.22
CA ILE A 196 15.52 -16.25 -6.12
C ILE A 196 15.57 -15.23 -4.99
N LYS A 197 14.92 -15.55 -3.86
CA LYS A 197 15.10 -14.81 -2.61
C LYS A 197 16.36 -15.35 -1.91
N LYS A 198 17.41 -14.55 -1.86
CA LYS A 198 18.55 -14.83 -0.97
C LYS A 198 18.16 -14.57 0.49
N TRP A 199 18.52 -15.49 1.38
CA TRP A 199 18.39 -15.31 2.82
C TRP A 199 19.51 -16.08 3.53
N MET A 200 20.45 -15.33 4.12
CA MET A 200 21.48 -15.90 5.00
C MET A 200 21.06 -15.62 6.45
N ILE A 201 21.07 -16.65 7.29
CA ILE A 201 20.71 -16.57 8.71
C ILE A 201 22.01 -16.60 9.51
N HIS A 202 22.28 -15.55 10.30
CA HIS A 202 23.44 -15.51 11.20
C HIS A 202 23.18 -16.38 12.45
N ILE A 203 24.17 -17.17 12.86
CA ILE A 203 24.14 -17.97 14.08
C ILE A 203 25.26 -17.53 15.01
N ASP A 204 24.89 -16.94 16.14
CA ASP A 204 25.84 -16.38 17.11
C ASP A 204 26.67 -17.47 17.80
N GLY A 205 27.99 -17.25 17.87
CA GLY A 205 28.95 -18.16 18.50
C GLY A 205 29.65 -19.14 17.57
N MET A 206 29.76 -18.82 16.27
CA MET A 206 30.58 -19.53 15.28
C MET A 206 31.71 -18.65 14.71
N ASP A 207 32.74 -19.28 14.15
CA ASP A 207 33.73 -18.59 13.30
C ASP A 207 33.04 -17.91 12.10
N ALA A 208 33.54 -16.74 11.70
CA ALA A 208 32.90 -15.87 10.71
C ALA A 208 32.56 -16.56 9.36
N ASP A 209 33.41 -17.49 8.91
CA ASP A 209 33.23 -18.24 7.65
C ASP A 209 32.16 -19.35 7.74
N LYS A 210 31.65 -19.64 8.95
CA LYS A 210 30.64 -20.69 9.22
C LYS A 210 29.37 -20.16 9.87
N ALA A 211 29.36 -18.91 10.35
CA ALA A 211 28.26 -18.31 11.10
C ALA A 211 26.98 -18.04 10.29
N PHE A 212 26.84 -18.60 9.07
CA PHE A 212 25.72 -18.34 8.17
C PHE A 212 25.08 -19.63 7.63
N VAL A 213 23.79 -19.80 7.87
CA VAL A 213 22.97 -20.85 7.24
C VAL A 213 22.24 -20.25 6.03
N ASP A 214 22.41 -20.86 4.85
CA ASP A 214 21.73 -20.46 3.62
C ASP A 214 20.30 -21.00 3.59
N ALA A 215 19.33 -20.13 3.82
CA ALA A 215 17.89 -20.38 3.72
C ALA A 215 17.29 -19.78 2.44
N SER A 216 18.10 -19.59 1.39
CA SER A 216 17.63 -19.04 0.11
C SER A 216 16.60 -19.95 -0.57
N MET A 217 15.62 -19.32 -1.20
CA MET A 217 14.50 -19.96 -1.89
C MET A 217 14.49 -19.60 -3.36
N ARG A 218 14.25 -20.59 -4.23
CA ARG A 218 13.96 -20.44 -5.65
C ARG A 218 12.48 -20.69 -5.87
N PHE A 219 11.79 -19.71 -6.43
CA PHE A 219 10.36 -19.71 -6.73
C PHE A 219 10.18 -19.84 -8.23
N ASP A 220 9.54 -20.92 -8.68
CA ASP A 220 9.36 -21.25 -10.09
C ASP A 220 7.87 -21.17 -10.46
N ILE A 221 7.55 -20.42 -11.52
CA ILE A 221 6.16 -20.05 -11.88
C ILE A 221 5.88 -20.35 -13.36
N PRO A 222 4.80 -21.11 -13.68
CA PRO A 222 4.38 -21.39 -15.05
C PRO A 222 4.17 -20.11 -15.89
N GLN A 223 5.08 -19.88 -16.82
CA GLN A 223 5.08 -18.68 -17.66
C GLN A 223 3.88 -18.62 -18.60
N VAL A 224 3.43 -17.39 -18.87
CA VAL A 224 2.27 -17.12 -19.72
C VAL A 224 2.57 -15.89 -20.59
N PRO A 225 2.33 -15.92 -21.92
CA PRO A 225 2.55 -14.74 -22.75
C PRO A 225 1.68 -13.56 -22.30
N GLU A 226 2.32 -12.46 -21.93
CA GLU A 226 1.63 -11.24 -21.53
C GLU A 226 0.90 -10.62 -22.72
N ARG A 227 -0.39 -10.35 -22.53
CA ARG A 227 -1.22 -9.65 -23.48
C ARG A 227 -1.28 -8.17 -23.12
N GLN A 228 -1.08 -7.31 -24.12
CA GLN A 228 -1.17 -5.86 -23.99
C GLN A 228 -2.54 -5.35 -24.48
N VAL A 229 -3.10 -4.32 -23.83
CA VAL A 229 -4.27 -3.61 -24.37
C VAL A 229 -3.80 -2.74 -25.54
N ALA A 230 -4.45 -2.88 -26.71
CA ALA A 230 -4.05 -2.17 -27.91
C ALA A 230 -4.40 -0.68 -27.80
N ALA A 231 -3.40 0.20 -27.97
CA ALA A 231 -3.53 1.65 -27.77
C ALA A 231 -4.69 2.26 -28.56
N ASN A 232 -4.72 2.04 -29.88
CA ASN A 232 -5.69 2.64 -30.80
C ASN A 232 -7.02 1.86 -30.87
N LYS A 233 -7.41 1.16 -29.80
CA LYS A 233 -8.64 0.34 -29.76
C LYS A 233 -9.58 0.74 -28.62
N GLU A 234 -10.80 1.07 -29.02
CA GLU A 234 -11.94 1.26 -28.12
C GLU A 234 -12.67 -0.09 -27.87
N TYR A 235 -13.18 -0.28 -26.66
CA TYR A 235 -13.90 -1.47 -26.23
C TYR A 235 -15.28 -1.08 -25.67
N THR A 236 -16.35 -1.77 -26.10
CA THR A 236 -17.75 -1.42 -25.76
C THR A 236 -18.21 -1.97 -24.40
N GLY A 237 -17.47 -1.60 -23.35
CA GLY A 237 -17.68 -1.99 -21.97
C GLY A 237 -16.45 -1.67 -21.11
N LEU A 238 -16.41 -2.20 -19.89
CA LEU A 238 -15.25 -2.16 -19.00
C LEU A 238 -14.29 -3.29 -19.36
N LEU A 239 -12.98 -3.09 -19.24
CA LEU A 239 -11.99 -4.17 -19.35
C LEU A 239 -11.57 -4.65 -17.96
N VAL A 240 -11.48 -5.95 -17.77
CA VAL A 240 -10.94 -6.59 -16.56
C VAL A 240 -10.05 -7.78 -16.93
N ARG A 241 -9.18 -8.20 -16.02
CA ARG A 241 -8.54 -9.53 -16.08
C ARG A 241 -9.41 -10.54 -15.31
N PRO A 242 -9.62 -11.76 -15.86
CA PRO A 242 -10.20 -12.86 -15.08
C PRO A 242 -9.15 -13.42 -14.09
N LEU A 243 -9.60 -14.20 -13.11
CA LEU A 243 -8.72 -15.01 -12.27
C LEU A 243 -8.27 -16.28 -12.99
N ARG A 244 -7.02 -16.67 -12.74
CA ARG A 244 -6.40 -17.92 -13.17
C ARG A 244 -5.72 -18.60 -11.98
N ASN A 245 -5.87 -19.93 -11.89
CA ASN A 245 -5.10 -20.76 -10.97
C ASN A 245 -3.68 -20.97 -11.53
N VAL A 246 -2.67 -20.83 -10.67
CA VAL A 246 -1.26 -21.02 -11.00
C VAL A 246 -0.59 -21.79 -9.86
N THR A 247 0.06 -22.90 -10.19
CA THR A 247 0.85 -23.68 -9.23
C THR A 247 2.23 -23.05 -9.10
N LEU A 248 2.47 -22.35 -7.99
CA LEU A 248 3.79 -21.91 -7.55
C LEU A 248 4.57 -23.13 -7.03
N SER A 249 5.81 -23.33 -7.48
CA SER A 249 6.73 -24.31 -6.88
C SER A 249 7.84 -23.58 -6.14
N VAL A 250 8.24 -24.07 -4.96
CA VAL A 250 9.37 -23.50 -4.19
C VAL A 250 10.41 -24.58 -3.92
N THR A 251 11.67 -24.28 -4.25
CA THR A 251 12.85 -25.12 -4.01
C THR A 251 13.82 -24.41 -3.06
N THR A 252 14.49 -25.17 -2.22
CA THR A 252 15.59 -24.73 -1.36
C THR A 252 16.90 -25.36 -1.82
N LYS A 253 18.01 -24.95 -1.22
CA LYS A 253 19.30 -25.61 -1.47
C LYS A 253 19.43 -26.92 -0.71
N GLU A 254 20.19 -27.87 -1.26
CA GLU A 254 20.54 -29.10 -0.58
C GLU A 254 21.70 -28.89 0.42
N LYS A 255 21.76 -29.71 1.49
CA LYS A 255 22.82 -29.59 2.51
C LYS A 255 24.19 -29.93 1.91
N GLY A 256 24.99 -28.90 1.66
CA GLY A 256 26.42 -29.00 1.32
C GLY A 256 26.76 -28.89 -0.17
N SER A 257 25.79 -28.94 -1.09
CA SER A 257 26.06 -28.66 -2.52
C SER A 257 26.10 -27.15 -2.81
N GLY A 258 25.27 -26.37 -2.12
CA GLY A 258 25.05 -24.95 -2.44
C GLY A 258 24.15 -24.72 -3.65
N GLU A 259 23.70 -25.78 -4.31
CA GLU A 259 22.78 -25.80 -5.46
C GLU A 259 21.32 -26.02 -4.98
N PHE A 260 20.36 -25.57 -5.77
CA PHE A 260 18.93 -25.77 -5.50
C PHE A 260 18.49 -27.17 -5.89
N ALA A 261 17.70 -27.82 -5.03
CA ALA A 261 17.15 -29.15 -5.30
C ALA A 261 16.33 -29.17 -6.60
N ASP A 262 16.31 -30.33 -7.27
CA ASP A 262 15.48 -30.56 -8.47
C ASP A 262 13.99 -30.67 -8.10
N GLU A 263 13.67 -31.38 -7.00
CA GLU A 263 12.30 -31.51 -6.50
C GLU A 263 11.93 -30.35 -5.55
N PRO A 264 10.76 -29.71 -5.72
CA PRO A 264 10.31 -28.62 -4.87
C PRO A 264 9.87 -29.10 -3.48
N LEU A 265 10.38 -28.40 -2.47
CA LEU A 265 10.00 -28.51 -1.06
C LEU A 265 8.49 -28.39 -0.86
N VAL A 266 7.84 -27.50 -1.61
CA VAL A 266 6.40 -27.27 -1.53
C VAL A 266 5.82 -26.70 -2.84
N LYS A 267 4.55 -26.98 -3.10
CA LYS A 267 3.75 -26.42 -4.20
C LYS A 267 2.50 -25.74 -3.64
N TYR A 268 2.14 -24.58 -4.18
CA TYR A 268 0.94 -23.83 -3.80
C TYR A 268 0.10 -23.48 -5.03
N ASP A 269 -1.16 -23.88 -5.07
CA ASP A 269 -2.11 -23.41 -6.07
C ASP A 269 -2.71 -22.07 -5.64
N ILE A 270 -2.25 -20.99 -6.28
CA ILE A 270 -2.68 -19.61 -6.00
C ILE A 270 -3.58 -19.07 -7.12
N GLN A 271 -4.51 -18.18 -6.79
CA GLN A 271 -5.34 -17.47 -7.78
C GLN A 271 -4.75 -16.07 -8.03
N VAL A 272 -4.43 -15.78 -9.30
CA VAL A 272 -3.85 -14.49 -9.73
C VAL A 272 -4.59 -13.93 -10.96
N PRO A 273 -4.56 -12.61 -11.22
CA PRO A 273 -5.08 -12.04 -12.46
C PRO A 273 -4.38 -12.62 -13.69
N ASP A 274 -5.11 -13.03 -14.70
CA ASP A 274 -4.54 -13.59 -15.92
C ASP A 274 -3.95 -12.49 -16.82
N HIS A 275 -2.62 -12.45 -16.94
CA HIS A 275 -1.93 -11.52 -17.83
C HIS A 275 -2.10 -11.83 -19.32
N SER A 276 -2.62 -13.02 -19.69
CA SER A 276 -2.77 -13.44 -21.09
C SER A 276 -4.15 -13.17 -21.70
N SER A 277 -5.13 -12.79 -20.89
CA SER A 277 -6.49 -12.53 -21.36
C SER A 277 -7.13 -11.30 -20.71
N PHE A 278 -8.12 -10.74 -21.41
CA PHE A 278 -8.96 -9.66 -20.91
C PHE A 278 -10.42 -10.01 -21.19
N LEU A 279 -11.28 -9.80 -20.20
CA LEU A 279 -12.73 -9.87 -20.35
C LEU A 279 -13.26 -8.45 -20.54
N CYS A 280 -14.18 -8.27 -21.50
CA CYS A 280 -14.93 -7.02 -21.66
C CYS A 280 -16.33 -7.20 -21.06
N VAL A 281 -16.63 -6.44 -19.99
CA VAL A 281 -17.92 -6.45 -19.29
C VAL A 281 -18.86 -5.45 -19.99
N PRO A 282 -19.90 -5.91 -20.70
CA PRO A 282 -20.70 -5.03 -21.57
C PRO A 282 -21.74 -4.24 -20.78
N VAL A 283 -21.62 -2.91 -20.77
CA VAL A 283 -22.58 -1.99 -20.14
C VAL A 283 -23.32 -1.21 -21.23
N LYS A 284 -24.57 -1.60 -21.54
CA LYS A 284 -25.25 -1.25 -22.80
C LYS A 284 -26.72 -0.84 -22.66
N ARG A 285 -27.14 0.18 -23.40
CA ARG A 285 -28.54 0.60 -23.53
C ARG A 285 -29.33 -0.47 -24.30
N ALA A 286 -30.52 -0.80 -23.80
CA ALA A 286 -31.56 -1.47 -24.57
C ALA A 286 -32.63 -0.43 -24.96
N PRO A 287 -33.21 -0.50 -26.17
CA PRO A 287 -34.35 0.35 -26.51
C PRO A 287 -35.57 -0.06 -25.69
N PHE A 288 -36.32 0.92 -25.19
CA PHE A 288 -37.60 0.75 -24.45
C PHE A 288 -37.56 -0.05 -23.13
N VAL A 289 -36.38 -0.45 -22.63
CA VAL A 289 -36.24 -1.23 -21.38
C VAL A 289 -35.29 -0.51 -20.42
N LYS A 290 -35.71 -0.35 -19.16
CA LYS A 290 -34.81 0.12 -18.09
C LYS A 290 -33.80 -0.97 -17.77
N ASN A 291 -32.52 -0.71 -18.02
CA ASN A 291 -31.42 -1.60 -17.65
C ASN A 291 -30.68 -1.01 -16.44
N GLN A 292 -30.43 -1.84 -15.43
CA GLN A 292 -29.55 -1.54 -14.30
C GLN A 292 -28.38 -2.51 -14.31
N TYR A 293 -27.18 -2.00 -14.58
CA TYR A 293 -25.92 -2.71 -14.47
C TYR A 293 -25.30 -2.39 -13.12
N ALA A 294 -24.92 -3.43 -12.36
CA ALA A 294 -24.16 -3.29 -11.12
C ALA A 294 -23.07 -4.38 -11.01
N PRO A 295 -22.10 -4.44 -11.95
CA PRO A 295 -20.91 -5.24 -11.73
C PRO A 295 -20.16 -4.76 -10.47
N LYS A 296 -19.81 -5.73 -9.63
CA LYS A 296 -19.09 -5.53 -8.36
C LYS A 296 -17.64 -5.99 -8.54
N PHE A 297 -16.72 -5.17 -8.05
CA PHE A 297 -15.30 -5.46 -8.12
C PHE A 297 -14.70 -5.62 -6.73
N ASN A 298 -13.63 -6.39 -6.63
CA ASN A 298 -12.75 -6.44 -5.48
C ASN A 298 -11.32 -6.28 -6.00
N ALA A 299 -10.65 -5.19 -5.60
CA ALA A 299 -9.33 -4.81 -6.10
C ALA A 299 -9.20 -4.88 -7.65
N GLY A 300 -10.17 -4.33 -8.39
CA GLY A 300 -10.17 -4.35 -9.86
C GLY A 300 -10.57 -5.67 -10.54
N MET A 301 -10.76 -6.75 -9.76
CA MET A 301 -11.23 -8.04 -10.28
C MET A 301 -12.77 -8.10 -10.24
N LEU A 302 -13.41 -8.58 -11.31
CA LEU A 302 -14.86 -8.75 -11.37
C LEU A 302 -15.28 -9.94 -10.49
N VAL A 303 -16.10 -9.67 -9.46
CA VAL A 303 -16.62 -10.71 -8.54
C VAL A 303 -18.07 -11.08 -8.89
N GLU A 304 -18.89 -10.10 -9.25
CA GLU A 304 -20.29 -10.30 -9.64
C GLU A 304 -20.62 -9.39 -10.82
N ASN A 305 -21.49 -9.83 -11.73
CA ASN A 305 -22.02 -8.99 -12.81
C ASN A 305 -23.55 -9.00 -12.80
N THR A 306 -24.15 -8.24 -11.89
CA THR A 306 -25.61 -8.13 -11.77
C THR A 306 -26.16 -7.28 -12.91
N ILE A 307 -27.14 -7.82 -13.65
CA ILE A 307 -27.92 -7.07 -14.66
C ILE A 307 -29.40 -7.23 -14.31
N SER A 308 -30.02 -6.14 -13.87
CA SER A 308 -31.46 -6.08 -13.56
C SER A 308 -32.22 -5.38 -14.68
N LYS A 309 -33.42 -5.90 -14.98
CA LYS A 309 -34.31 -5.41 -16.04
C LYS A 309 -35.77 -5.38 -15.57
N PRO A 310 -36.16 -4.39 -14.75
CA PRO A 310 -37.51 -4.35 -14.15
C PRO A 310 -38.67 -4.14 -15.15
N SER A 311 -38.40 -3.95 -16.44
CA SER A 311 -39.41 -3.55 -17.45
C SER A 311 -39.73 -4.60 -18.53
N GLU A 312 -39.11 -5.80 -18.51
CA GLU A 312 -39.37 -6.82 -19.54
C GLU A 312 -40.61 -7.67 -19.21
N LEU A 313 -41.79 -7.14 -19.56
CA LEU A 313 -42.99 -7.97 -19.74
C LEU A 313 -42.83 -8.80 -21.04
N GLU A 314 -42.22 -9.98 -20.89
CA GLU A 314 -41.99 -11.01 -21.93
C GLU A 314 -41.01 -10.62 -23.06
N GLY A 315 -39.73 -10.98 -22.89
CA GLY A 315 -38.71 -10.77 -23.93
C GLY A 315 -37.31 -11.31 -23.59
N PHE A 316 -37.13 -12.63 -23.61
CA PHE A 316 -35.84 -13.27 -23.30
C PHE A 316 -34.66 -12.69 -24.13
N ALA A 317 -33.63 -12.19 -23.44
CA ALA A 317 -32.32 -11.91 -24.03
C ALA A 317 -31.22 -12.58 -23.20
N ALA A 318 -30.54 -13.56 -23.80
CA ALA A 318 -29.56 -14.39 -23.10
C ALA A 318 -28.32 -13.60 -22.65
N ILE A 319 -27.87 -13.86 -21.41
CA ILE A 319 -26.57 -13.40 -20.91
C ILE A 319 -25.47 -14.08 -21.74
N PRO A 320 -24.44 -13.36 -22.23
CA PRO A 320 -23.37 -13.98 -23.01
C PRO A 320 -22.62 -15.06 -22.21
N VAL A 321 -22.64 -16.31 -22.69
CA VAL A 321 -22.09 -17.50 -22.02
C VAL A 321 -20.63 -17.32 -21.58
N ASN A 322 -19.85 -16.51 -22.30
CA ASN A 322 -18.43 -16.24 -21.98
C ASN A 322 -18.25 -15.45 -20.67
N VAL A 323 -19.25 -14.66 -20.24
CA VAL A 323 -19.23 -13.98 -18.94
C VAL A 323 -19.46 -14.98 -17.81
N LEU A 324 -20.45 -15.87 -17.97
CA LEU A 324 -20.73 -16.95 -17.00
C LEU A 324 -19.51 -17.86 -16.83
N LYS A 325 -18.87 -18.29 -17.94
CA LYS A 325 -17.66 -19.13 -17.90
C LYS A 325 -16.47 -18.49 -17.17
N ALA A 326 -16.36 -17.16 -17.15
CA ALA A 326 -15.30 -16.45 -16.44
C ALA A 326 -15.53 -16.36 -14.92
N ILE A 327 -16.74 -16.68 -14.44
CA ILE A 327 -17.08 -16.75 -13.01
C ILE A 327 -16.99 -18.20 -12.51
N PHE A 328 -17.34 -19.19 -13.35
CA PHE A 328 -17.29 -20.62 -13.02
C PHE A 328 -15.88 -21.23 -12.93
N SER A 329 -14.80 -20.47 -13.07
CA SER A 329 -13.43 -20.92 -12.79
C SER A 329 -13.03 -20.82 -11.32
N ILE A 330 -13.89 -20.24 -10.46
CA ILE A 330 -13.65 -20.06 -9.02
C ILE A 330 -14.21 -21.27 -8.25
N PRO A 331 -13.49 -21.86 -7.28
CA PRO A 331 -14.01 -22.93 -6.43
C PRO A 331 -15.30 -22.54 -5.70
N ALA A 332 -16.31 -23.41 -5.75
CA ALA A 332 -17.68 -23.13 -5.30
C ALA A 332 -17.83 -22.88 -3.77
N GLN A 333 -16.76 -22.99 -2.99
CA GLN A 333 -16.76 -22.82 -1.54
C GLN A 333 -16.77 -21.34 -1.08
N LEU A 334 -16.58 -20.37 -1.99
CA LEU A 334 -16.39 -18.96 -1.62
C LEU A 334 -17.57 -18.00 -1.87
N PHE A 335 -18.59 -18.36 -2.66
CA PHE A 335 -19.71 -17.44 -2.96
C PHE A 335 -21.09 -18.10 -3.07
N ASN A 336 -22.10 -17.45 -2.48
CA ASN A 336 -23.52 -17.78 -2.67
C ASN A 336 -24.02 -17.23 -4.01
N PHE A 337 -24.29 -18.11 -4.97
CA PHE A 337 -24.82 -17.73 -6.27
C PHE A 337 -26.34 -17.46 -6.20
N LYS A 338 -26.76 -16.20 -6.22
CA LYS A 338 -28.19 -15.82 -6.30
C LYS A 338 -28.60 -15.37 -7.70
N ILE A 339 -29.04 -16.33 -8.52
CA ILE A 339 -29.90 -16.01 -9.66
C ILE A 339 -31.32 -15.82 -9.09
N ASN A 340 -31.77 -14.56 -9.00
CA ASN A 340 -33.11 -14.25 -8.53
C ASN A 340 -34.17 -14.64 -9.59
N HIS A 341 -34.59 -15.90 -9.62
CA HIS A 341 -35.66 -16.42 -10.50
C HIS A 341 -37.07 -15.99 -9.98
N LEU A 342 -37.25 -14.67 -9.83
CA LEU A 342 -38.36 -13.98 -9.13
C LEU A 342 -39.77 -14.16 -9.74
N LYS A 343 -39.94 -15.09 -10.68
CA LYS A 343 -41.25 -15.48 -11.20
C LYS A 343 -41.47 -16.99 -11.10
N GLU A 344 -40.55 -17.82 -11.59
CA GLU A 344 -40.70 -19.29 -11.47
C GLU A 344 -40.61 -19.80 -10.03
N GLN A 345 -39.73 -19.26 -9.18
CA GLN A 345 -39.79 -19.58 -7.75
C GLN A 345 -41.08 -19.06 -7.13
N THR A 346 -41.52 -17.85 -7.47
CA THR A 346 -42.77 -17.27 -6.94
C THR A 346 -44.00 -18.10 -7.34
N ASP A 347 -44.06 -18.61 -8.58
CA ASP A 347 -45.16 -19.43 -9.09
C ASP A 347 -45.09 -20.88 -8.58
N LEU A 348 -43.88 -21.46 -8.44
CA LEU A 348 -43.68 -22.79 -7.84
C LEU A 348 -43.97 -22.77 -6.34
N GLU A 349 -43.44 -21.79 -5.60
CA GLU A 349 -43.75 -21.57 -4.19
C GLU A 349 -45.23 -21.19 -4.01
N THR A 350 -45.88 -20.48 -4.94
CA THR A 350 -47.34 -20.27 -4.90
C THR A 350 -48.11 -21.57 -5.16
N ALA A 351 -47.63 -22.46 -6.03
CA ALA A 351 -48.24 -23.77 -6.27
C ALA A 351 -48.07 -24.69 -5.06
N GLU A 352 -46.87 -24.74 -4.46
CA GLU A 352 -46.58 -25.50 -3.25
C GLU A 352 -47.29 -24.91 -2.02
N GLN A 353 -47.35 -23.58 -1.87
CA GLN A 353 -48.13 -22.93 -0.81
C GLN A 353 -49.62 -23.14 -0.99
N LYS A 354 -50.16 -23.25 -2.21
CA LYS A 354 -51.56 -23.66 -2.43
C LYS A 354 -51.76 -25.14 -2.08
N LEU A 355 -50.86 -26.03 -2.50
CA LEU A 355 -50.89 -27.46 -2.16
C LEU A 355 -50.74 -27.72 -0.66
N LYS A 356 -49.99 -26.85 0.03
CA LYS A 356 -49.72 -26.89 1.47
C LYS A 356 -50.82 -26.21 2.28
N ALA A 357 -51.35 -25.06 1.87
CA ALA A 357 -52.50 -24.43 2.52
C ALA A 357 -53.76 -25.31 2.47
N LEU A 358 -53.93 -26.14 1.42
CA LEU A 358 -54.98 -27.17 1.35
C LEU A 358 -54.77 -28.35 2.33
N LYS A 359 -53.58 -28.51 2.91
CA LYS A 359 -53.25 -29.54 3.93
C LYS A 359 -53.19 -28.94 5.34
N ASP A 360 -52.65 -27.72 5.45
CA ASP A 360 -52.36 -27.03 6.70
C ASP A 360 -53.56 -26.19 7.21
N ALA A 361 -54.70 -26.20 6.51
CA ALA A 361 -55.97 -25.65 6.99
C ALA A 361 -56.55 -26.37 8.24
N ALA A 362 -55.83 -27.36 8.79
CA ALA A 362 -56.23 -28.17 9.93
C ALA A 362 -55.49 -27.75 11.23
N LYS A 363 -56.09 -26.79 11.97
CA LYS A 363 -55.80 -26.31 13.35
C LYS A 363 -54.84 -25.11 13.50
N PRO A 364 -54.96 -24.31 14.60
CA PRO A 364 -54.53 -22.91 14.63
C PRO A 364 -53.32 -22.60 15.53
N GLN A 365 -52.79 -21.37 15.38
CA GLN A 365 -51.81 -20.69 16.26
C GLN A 365 -52.47 -20.18 17.57
N PRO A 366 -51.71 -19.65 18.57
CA PRO A 366 -51.02 -18.33 18.51
C PRO A 366 -49.50 -18.46 18.82
N GLU A 367 -48.66 -17.48 19.20
CA GLU A 367 -48.79 -16.06 19.62
C GLU A 367 -47.48 -15.28 19.32
N LYS A 368 -47.17 -14.18 20.03
CA LYS A 368 -45.98 -13.31 19.94
C LYS A 368 -45.57 -12.84 21.36
N PRO A 369 -44.33 -12.34 21.63
CA PRO A 369 -44.10 -10.88 21.64
C PRO A 369 -42.68 -10.47 21.17
N ALA A 370 -42.17 -9.28 21.56
CA ALA A 370 -40.99 -8.62 20.96
C ALA A 370 -39.96 -8.06 22.00
N PRO A 371 -39.21 -6.94 21.80
CA PRO A 371 -37.78 -6.99 21.44
C PRO A 371 -36.82 -6.20 22.37
N ALA A 372 -35.52 -6.16 22.03
CA ALA A 372 -34.49 -5.32 22.68
C ALA A 372 -33.48 -4.76 21.64
N ALA A 373 -32.66 -3.77 22.04
CA ALA A 373 -31.81 -2.95 21.15
C ALA A 373 -30.28 -3.00 21.51
N PRO A 374 -29.41 -2.02 21.16
CA PRO A 374 -28.38 -2.21 20.14
C PRO A 374 -26.92 -2.25 20.68
N GLN A 375 -25.94 -2.52 19.79
CA GLN A 375 -24.50 -2.50 20.10
C GLN A 375 -23.65 -1.78 19.03
N ALA A 376 -22.36 -1.61 19.34
CA ALA A 376 -21.42 -0.60 18.82
C ALA A 376 -20.62 -1.06 17.55
N PRO A 377 -19.69 -0.23 16.99
CA PRO A 377 -19.19 -0.39 15.61
C PRO A 377 -18.03 -1.40 15.44
N ALA A 378 -17.68 -1.63 14.16
CA ALA A 378 -16.71 -2.61 13.68
C ALA A 378 -15.26 -2.04 13.56
N PRO A 379 -14.21 -2.89 13.47
CA PRO A 379 -12.80 -2.46 13.52
C PRO A 379 -12.25 -1.87 12.22
N ALA A 380 -11.10 -1.20 12.34
CA ALA A 380 -10.34 -0.54 11.27
C ALA A 380 -9.60 -1.51 10.31
N PRO A 381 -9.21 -1.06 9.10
CA PRO A 381 -8.61 -1.92 8.07
C PRO A 381 -7.11 -2.21 8.28
N ASP A 382 -6.66 -3.29 7.64
CA ASP A 382 -5.28 -3.81 7.64
C ASP A 382 -4.27 -2.84 6.99
N ALA A 383 -3.32 -2.36 7.78
CA ALA A 383 -2.31 -1.38 7.37
C ALA A 383 -1.20 -1.96 6.45
N GLY A 384 -1.03 -3.29 6.39
CA GLY A 384 0.06 -3.93 5.65
C GLY A 384 0.06 -3.59 4.16
N LYS A 385 -1.06 -3.88 3.48
CA LYS A 385 -1.16 -3.86 2.01
C LYS A 385 -1.07 -2.47 1.37
N LEU A 386 -1.31 -1.41 2.14
CA LEU A 386 -1.22 -0.03 1.64
C LEU A 386 0.22 0.37 1.29
N ALA A 387 1.20 -0.29 1.92
CA ALA A 387 2.53 0.25 2.07
C ALA A 387 3.52 -0.24 1.00
N ASP A 388 3.45 -1.51 0.62
CA ASP A 388 4.21 -2.08 -0.50
C ASP A 388 3.82 -1.42 -1.84
N GLN A 389 2.56 -0.97 -1.94
CA GLN A 389 2.05 -0.22 -3.09
C GLN A 389 2.70 1.16 -3.19
N LEU A 390 2.71 1.93 -2.10
CA LEU A 390 3.33 3.27 -2.04
C LEU A 390 4.86 3.24 -2.21
N GLN A 391 5.52 2.15 -1.78
CA GLN A 391 6.94 1.89 -2.03
C GLN A 391 7.30 1.82 -3.52
N SER A 392 6.46 1.17 -4.34
CA SER A 392 6.73 1.02 -5.78
C SER A 392 6.63 2.35 -6.55
N LEU A 393 5.59 3.15 -6.28
CA LEU A 393 5.36 4.45 -6.94
C LEU A 393 6.49 5.45 -6.69
N LEU A 394 7.15 5.39 -5.52
CA LEU A 394 8.30 6.26 -5.23
C LEU A 394 9.58 5.81 -5.93
N LYS A 395 9.85 4.50 -6.02
CA LYS A 395 11.00 3.98 -6.78
C LYS A 395 10.90 4.22 -8.29
N GLU A 396 9.72 4.55 -8.80
CA GLU A 396 9.50 5.05 -10.16
C GLU A 396 9.72 6.57 -10.24
N LYS A 397 9.05 7.35 -9.36
CA LYS A 397 9.10 8.82 -9.36
C LYS A 397 10.48 9.43 -9.07
N LEU A 398 11.40 8.68 -8.49
CA LEU A 398 12.76 9.14 -8.17
C LEU A 398 13.78 8.99 -9.32
N LYS A 399 13.45 8.29 -10.41
CA LYS A 399 14.42 7.94 -11.46
C LYS A 399 14.68 9.03 -12.51
N THR A 400 13.97 10.15 -12.47
CA THR A 400 13.99 11.17 -13.54
C THR A 400 15.14 12.16 -13.44
N ASP A 401 15.71 12.37 -12.26
CA ASP A 401 16.62 13.49 -12.00
C ASP A 401 18.09 13.02 -11.96
N ASN A 402 18.59 12.63 -13.14
CA ASN A 402 19.90 12.01 -13.33
C ASN A 402 20.93 12.99 -13.91
N ALA A 403 21.60 13.76 -13.05
CA ALA A 403 22.75 14.59 -13.43
C ALA A 403 23.66 14.90 -12.21
N GLN A 404 24.67 14.07 -11.98
CA GLN A 404 25.78 14.38 -11.07
C GLN A 404 27.13 14.00 -11.67
N GLY A 405 28.17 14.70 -11.21
CA GLY A 405 29.57 14.29 -11.28
C GLY A 405 30.18 14.27 -9.89
N ASN A 406 31.40 13.73 -9.78
CA ASN A 406 32.16 13.52 -8.54
C ASN A 406 31.93 14.58 -7.45
N VAL A 407 31.32 14.17 -6.33
CA VAL A 407 31.10 15.04 -5.16
C VAL A 407 32.34 15.06 -4.25
N PRO A 408 32.86 16.24 -3.84
CA PRO A 408 33.97 16.38 -2.91
C PRO A 408 33.81 15.61 -1.58
N GLY A 409 34.95 15.18 -1.02
CA GLY A 409 35.02 14.22 0.08
C GLY A 409 34.68 14.70 1.49
N ASN A 410 33.90 15.77 1.69
CA ASN A 410 33.49 16.22 3.03
C ASN A 410 32.14 16.95 3.02
N LEU A 411 31.07 16.24 3.41
CA LEU A 411 29.72 16.80 3.54
C LEU A 411 29.50 17.53 4.88
N GLY A 412 30.35 17.29 5.89
CA GLY A 412 30.46 18.16 7.06
C GLY A 412 29.74 17.76 8.34
N LYS A 413 29.25 16.52 8.48
CA LYS A 413 28.76 16.04 9.79
C LYS A 413 29.92 15.43 10.58
N LEU A 414 30.16 15.94 11.77
CA LEU A 414 31.19 15.40 12.67
C LEU A 414 30.68 14.12 13.38
N PRO A 415 31.56 13.21 13.81
CA PRO A 415 31.15 11.98 14.50
C PRO A 415 30.19 12.24 15.67
N ALA A 416 29.24 11.32 15.88
CA ALA A 416 28.30 11.44 16.99
C ALA A 416 29.04 11.52 18.34
N GLU A 417 28.64 12.49 19.14
CA GLU A 417 29.22 12.81 20.44
C GLU A 417 28.06 13.23 21.35
N ASP A 418 28.02 12.78 22.60
CA ASP A 418 27.02 13.26 23.54
C ASP A 418 27.35 14.69 24.01
N PRO A 419 26.34 15.56 24.21
CA PRO A 419 26.56 16.93 24.61
C PRO A 419 27.20 16.99 26.01
N PRO A 420 28.06 17.99 26.29
CA PRO A 420 28.59 18.20 27.64
C PRO A 420 27.48 18.59 28.61
N PRO A 421 27.62 18.32 29.93
CA PRO A 421 26.59 18.63 30.92
C PRO A 421 26.13 20.09 30.87
N GLY A 422 24.81 20.29 30.75
CA GLY A 422 24.17 21.60 30.57
C GLY A 422 23.84 21.98 29.12
N HIS A 423 24.35 21.23 28.13
CA HIS A 423 23.97 21.31 26.72
C HIS A 423 23.04 20.16 26.32
N GLY A 424 22.18 20.34 25.31
CA GLY A 424 21.23 19.32 24.86
C GLY A 424 20.43 18.67 25.99
N HIS A 425 19.75 19.52 26.77
CA HIS A 425 19.21 19.28 28.12
C HIS A 425 18.85 17.81 28.43
N ASN A 426 19.54 17.25 29.42
CA ASN A 426 19.23 15.99 30.12
C ASN A 426 18.62 14.88 29.23
N ARG A 427 19.45 14.38 28.28
CA ARG A 427 19.11 13.36 27.27
C ARG A 427 18.19 12.24 27.78
N GLU A 428 18.48 11.67 28.94
CA GLU A 428 17.72 10.54 29.50
C GLU A 428 16.28 10.95 29.87
N GLU A 429 16.10 12.11 30.51
CA GLU A 429 14.76 12.65 30.83
C GLU A 429 13.98 12.95 29.55
N ARG A 430 14.63 13.48 28.51
CA ARG A 430 13.99 13.75 27.21
C ARG A 430 13.63 12.49 26.43
N GLU A 431 14.45 11.44 26.45
CA GLU A 431 14.08 10.17 25.81
C GLU A 431 12.97 9.46 26.61
N VAL A 432 12.97 9.53 27.95
CA VAL A 432 11.84 9.08 28.78
C VAL A 432 10.56 9.87 28.47
N ALA A 433 10.64 11.20 28.32
CA ALA A 433 9.50 12.05 28.00
C ALA A 433 8.99 11.84 26.56
N PHE A 434 9.88 11.61 25.59
CA PHE A 434 9.49 11.18 24.24
C PHE A 434 8.76 9.83 24.28
N ASN A 435 9.30 8.85 25.01
CA ASN A 435 8.67 7.54 25.18
C ASN A 435 7.28 7.67 25.83
N ALA A 436 7.12 8.54 26.84
CA ALA A 436 5.83 8.83 27.46
C ALA A 436 4.85 9.51 26.47
N ALA A 437 5.33 10.43 25.64
CA ALA A 437 4.53 11.11 24.63
C ALA A 437 4.01 10.16 23.55
N VAL A 438 4.87 9.31 22.99
CA VAL A 438 4.47 8.37 21.93
C VAL A 438 3.69 7.18 22.45
N ALA A 439 3.85 6.78 23.72
CA ALA A 439 3.10 5.67 24.32
C ALA A 439 1.58 5.94 24.45
N GLY A 440 1.16 7.21 24.46
CA GLY A 440 -0.25 7.60 24.43
C GLY A 440 -0.84 7.77 23.03
N LEU A 441 -0.02 7.75 21.97
CA LEU A 441 -0.43 7.96 20.60
C LEU A 441 -0.80 6.63 19.90
N PRO A 442 -1.58 6.68 18.81
CA PRO A 442 -1.76 5.52 17.94
C PRO A 442 -0.41 4.97 17.43
N ALA A 443 -0.41 3.70 17.03
CA ALA A 443 0.69 3.20 16.20
C ALA A 443 0.74 4.01 14.89
N PRO A 444 1.93 4.49 14.46
CA PRO A 444 2.03 5.26 13.24
C PRO A 444 1.64 4.39 12.04
N PRO A 445 1.04 4.97 10.98
CA PRO A 445 0.69 4.23 9.76
C PRO A 445 1.94 3.59 9.14
N LEU A 446 1.78 2.54 8.33
CA LEU A 446 2.92 1.87 7.69
C LEU A 446 3.61 2.73 6.59
N ILE A 447 3.10 3.95 6.35
CA ILE A 447 3.62 4.96 5.43
C ILE A 447 3.45 6.35 6.04
N SER A 448 4.48 7.19 5.94
CA SER A 448 4.34 8.65 6.08
C SER A 448 5.19 9.32 4.99
N MET A 449 4.66 10.32 4.28
CA MET A 449 5.29 10.83 3.05
C MET A 449 5.16 12.36 2.91
N TRP A 450 5.71 13.10 3.88
CA TRP A 450 5.60 14.57 3.93
C TRP A 450 6.33 15.26 2.78
N GLN A 451 7.36 14.63 2.19
CA GLN A 451 7.99 15.13 0.99
C GLN A 451 7.04 15.24 -0.21
N GLY A 452 5.92 14.52 -0.21
CA GLY A 452 4.92 14.52 -1.28
C GLY A 452 4.18 15.85 -1.49
N LYS A 453 4.28 16.80 -0.53
CA LYS A 453 3.75 18.16 -0.67
C LYS A 453 4.78 19.19 -1.16
N VAL A 454 6.07 18.88 -1.10
CA VAL A 454 7.13 19.79 -1.56
C VAL A 454 7.26 19.69 -3.09
N PRO A 455 7.22 20.80 -3.84
CA PRO A 455 7.45 20.78 -5.29
C PRO A 455 8.84 20.21 -5.62
N GLN A 456 9.00 19.63 -6.82
CA GLN A 456 10.26 18.99 -7.23
C GLN A 456 11.50 19.91 -7.07
N HIS A 457 11.35 21.20 -7.40
CA HIS A 457 12.42 22.21 -7.26
C HIS A 457 12.45 22.92 -5.89
N GLY A 458 11.64 22.50 -4.91
CA GLY A 458 11.65 23.03 -3.54
C GLY A 458 12.83 22.52 -2.69
N TRP A 459 13.45 21.42 -3.11
CA TRP A 459 14.62 20.84 -2.44
C TRP A 459 15.92 21.45 -2.97
N LEU A 460 16.45 22.44 -2.26
CA LEU A 460 17.74 23.05 -2.60
C LEU A 460 18.91 22.20 -2.09
N SER A 461 20.01 22.12 -2.86
CA SER A 461 21.25 21.45 -2.40
C SER A 461 21.99 22.22 -1.30
N TYR A 462 21.67 23.52 -1.19
CA TYR A 462 22.33 24.49 -0.32
C TYR A 462 23.84 24.63 -0.53
N GLY A 463 24.37 24.28 -1.71
CA GLY A 463 25.81 24.32 -1.96
C GLY A 463 26.57 23.27 -1.15
N ASN A 464 25.87 22.27 -0.60
CA ASN A 464 26.46 21.22 0.26
C ASN A 464 27.38 20.26 -0.53
N GLU A 465 27.32 20.31 -1.85
CA GLU A 465 28.28 19.67 -2.76
C GLU A 465 29.63 20.42 -2.86
N ILE A 466 29.78 21.59 -2.21
CA ILE A 466 31.03 22.36 -2.16
C ILE A 466 31.39 22.76 -0.71
N THR A 467 30.40 23.04 0.13
CA THR A 467 30.58 23.49 1.52
C THR A 467 30.14 22.40 2.49
N PRO A 468 30.91 22.08 3.55
CA PRO A 468 30.57 21.03 4.52
C PRO A 468 29.46 21.48 5.51
N LEU A 469 28.24 21.72 5.02
CA LEU A 469 27.12 22.33 5.77
C LEU A 469 25.88 21.45 5.91
N CYS A 470 26.02 20.12 5.78
CA CYS A 470 24.88 19.19 5.67
C CYS A 470 23.91 19.25 6.86
N VAL A 471 24.42 19.52 8.06
CA VAL A 471 23.62 19.62 9.28
C VAL A 471 22.64 20.81 9.20
N PRO A 472 23.08 22.07 8.95
CA PRO A 472 22.21 23.17 8.55
C PRO A 472 21.31 22.91 7.35
N ALA A 473 21.78 22.23 6.30
CA ALA A 473 20.97 21.92 5.12
C ALA A 473 19.80 21.00 5.46
N ALA A 474 20.02 19.95 6.25
CA ALA A 474 18.98 19.05 6.74
C ALA A 474 17.96 19.79 7.63
N GLY A 475 18.41 20.71 8.50
CA GLY A 475 17.49 21.58 9.24
C GLY A 475 16.60 22.44 8.34
N ALA A 476 17.18 23.01 7.28
CA ALA A 476 16.41 23.76 6.28
C ALA A 476 15.43 22.87 5.48
N HIS A 477 15.79 21.61 5.20
CA HIS A 477 14.89 20.63 4.59
C HIS A 477 13.73 20.24 5.52
N LEU A 478 13.93 20.19 6.84
CA LEU A 478 12.83 20.02 7.79
C LEU A 478 11.85 21.20 7.73
N ILE A 479 12.32 22.46 7.73
CA ILE A 479 11.45 23.65 7.55
C ILE A 479 10.65 23.59 6.24
N THR A 480 11.31 23.25 5.14
CA THR A 480 10.65 23.09 3.83
C THR A 480 9.59 21.99 3.85
N SER A 481 9.87 20.84 4.51
CA SER A 481 8.90 19.75 4.72
C SER A 481 7.72 20.20 5.56
N TRP A 482 7.98 20.78 6.73
CA TRP A 482 6.95 21.19 7.69
C TRP A 482 5.98 22.19 7.07
N THR A 483 6.50 23.27 6.47
CA THR A 483 5.65 24.33 5.92
C THR A 483 4.87 23.92 4.68
N ALA A 484 5.36 22.97 3.87
CA ALA A 484 4.62 22.39 2.76
C ALA A 484 3.38 21.59 3.20
N ASN A 485 3.36 21.07 4.42
CA ASN A 485 2.31 20.19 4.93
C ASN A 485 1.37 20.89 5.92
N ALA A 486 1.86 21.88 6.67
CA ALA A 486 1.11 22.53 7.74
C ALA A 486 0.74 24.00 7.48
N GLN A 487 1.48 24.71 6.62
CA GLN A 487 1.31 26.17 6.42
C GLN A 487 0.67 26.50 5.07
N GLN A 488 0.08 27.71 4.98
CA GLN A 488 -0.51 28.20 3.73
C GLN A 488 0.52 28.64 2.68
N GLN A 489 1.79 28.82 3.08
CA GLN A 489 2.88 29.22 2.21
C GLN A 489 4.11 28.36 2.47
N LEU A 490 4.71 27.85 1.39
CA LEU A 490 5.96 27.10 1.44
C LEU A 490 7.12 28.02 1.84
N LYS A 491 7.79 27.71 2.94
CA LYS A 491 8.99 28.40 3.42
C LYS A 491 10.21 27.55 3.07
N THR A 492 10.89 27.91 1.99
CA THR A 492 12.22 27.37 1.65
C THR A 492 13.28 28.33 2.19
N PRO A 493 14.06 27.99 3.24
CA PRO A 493 15.09 28.87 3.76
C PRO A 493 16.10 29.28 2.69
N ALA A 494 16.56 30.54 2.72
CA ALA A 494 17.51 31.05 1.74
C ALA A 494 18.95 30.57 2.03
N GLN A 495 19.78 30.47 0.99
CA GLN A 495 21.20 30.06 1.10
C GLN A 495 21.97 30.83 2.19
N ASP A 496 21.79 32.14 2.27
CA ASP A 496 22.41 33.01 3.28
C ASP A 496 22.00 32.64 4.72
N ALA A 497 20.75 32.21 4.93
CA ALA A 497 20.29 31.73 6.24
C ALA A 497 20.93 30.39 6.62
N VAL A 498 21.10 29.48 5.65
CA VAL A 498 21.80 28.20 5.86
C VAL A 498 23.30 28.43 6.11
N ASN A 499 23.94 29.35 5.39
CA ASN A 499 25.34 29.75 5.63
C ASN A 499 25.52 30.35 7.03
N LYS A 500 24.61 31.22 7.48
CA LYS A 500 24.62 31.79 8.84
C LYS A 500 24.38 30.72 9.93
N ALA A 501 23.55 29.73 9.65
CA ALA A 501 23.36 28.57 10.53
C ALA A 501 24.61 27.69 10.61
N TYR A 502 25.32 27.50 9.50
CA TYR A 502 26.64 26.86 9.48
C TYR A 502 27.69 27.66 10.26
N ASP A 503 27.84 28.95 10.01
CA ASP A 503 28.85 29.79 10.66
C ASP A 503 28.68 29.89 12.19
N LYS A 504 27.44 29.83 12.70
CA LYS A 504 27.14 29.70 14.14
C LYS A 504 27.48 28.32 14.72
N SER A 505 27.35 27.26 13.93
CA SER A 505 27.33 25.86 14.41
C SER A 505 28.59 25.05 14.08
N ARG A 506 29.46 25.58 13.23
CA ARG A 506 30.69 24.90 12.80
C ARG A 506 31.72 24.77 13.93
N GLU A 507 32.62 23.80 13.78
CA GLU A 507 33.82 23.69 14.60
C GLU A 507 35.06 24.28 13.91
N ALA A 508 36.16 24.42 14.67
CA ALA A 508 37.42 24.98 14.19
C ALA A 508 38.07 24.19 13.04
N GLY A 509 37.70 22.91 12.85
CA GLY A 509 38.11 22.08 11.71
C GLY A 509 37.15 22.12 10.51
N GLY A 510 36.07 22.89 10.57
CA GLY A 510 34.92 22.80 9.65
C GLY A 510 33.94 21.69 10.04
N GLY A 511 32.76 21.71 9.42
CA GLY A 511 31.66 20.80 9.76
C GLY A 511 31.00 21.09 11.12
N CYS A 512 29.91 20.40 11.43
CA CYS A 512 29.07 20.61 12.61
C CYS A 512 28.80 19.31 13.39
N LYS A 513 28.66 19.41 14.71
CA LYS A 513 27.99 18.40 15.54
C LYS A 513 26.48 18.64 15.50
N ILE A 514 25.66 17.60 15.40
CA ILE A 514 24.20 17.78 15.27
C ILE A 514 23.61 18.43 16.52
N TRP A 515 23.96 17.98 17.73
CA TRP A 515 23.45 18.59 18.96
C TRP A 515 23.79 20.07 19.10
N LYS A 516 24.99 20.51 18.68
CA LYS A 516 25.41 21.93 18.77
C LYS A 516 24.63 22.83 17.82
N PHE A 517 24.31 22.31 16.63
CA PHE A 517 23.41 22.97 15.69
C PHE A 517 21.98 23.07 16.26
N LEU A 518 21.49 22.02 16.91
CA LEU A 518 20.16 22.01 17.53
C LEU A 518 20.08 22.91 18.78
N ASP A 519 21.12 22.95 19.63
CA ASP A 519 21.28 23.94 20.71
C ASP A 519 21.18 25.37 20.13
N ASN A 520 21.96 25.69 19.09
CA ASN A 520 21.92 27.00 18.42
C ASN A 520 20.53 27.33 17.82
N TRP A 521 19.79 26.33 17.35
CA TRP A 521 18.43 26.49 16.81
C TRP A 521 17.40 26.65 17.92
N LEU A 522 17.60 26.03 19.08
CA LEU A 522 16.77 26.24 20.28
C LEU A 522 17.02 27.64 20.85
N SER A 523 18.29 28.03 21.04
CA SER A 523 18.68 29.38 21.47
C SER A 523 20.09 29.72 20.96
N PRO A 524 20.30 30.87 20.28
CA PRO A 524 19.40 32.01 20.13
C PRO A 524 18.52 31.97 18.86
N GLY A 525 18.37 30.81 18.22
CA GLY A 525 17.57 30.64 17.01
C GLY A 525 18.38 30.68 15.70
N LEU A 526 17.87 29.96 14.70
CA LEU A 526 18.43 29.81 13.35
C LEU A 526 17.32 29.97 12.30
N PHE A 527 17.70 30.30 11.06
CA PHE A 527 16.80 30.53 9.91
C PHE A 527 15.77 31.68 10.04
N GLY A 528 15.53 32.19 11.25
CA GLY A 528 14.61 33.28 11.56
C GLY A 528 13.92 33.14 12.92
N GLU A 529 13.86 31.92 13.46
CA GLU A 529 13.16 31.59 14.71
C GLU A 529 13.94 30.60 15.60
N SER A 530 13.33 30.24 16.73
CA SER A 530 13.73 29.08 17.53
C SER A 530 12.83 27.88 17.26
N ILE A 531 13.39 26.68 17.40
CA ILE A 531 12.61 25.45 17.66
C ILE A 531 12.13 25.45 19.11
N ASP A 532 11.00 24.77 19.38
CA ASP A 532 10.48 24.62 20.74
C ASP A 532 11.34 23.65 21.54
N ASP A 533 11.74 22.53 20.92
CA ASP A 533 12.72 21.61 21.50
C ASP A 533 13.33 20.60 20.49
N TYR A 534 14.24 19.74 20.94
CA TYR A 534 14.75 18.58 20.22
C TYR A 534 15.15 17.43 21.15
N ILE A 535 15.11 16.19 20.64
CA ILE A 535 15.31 14.97 21.41
C ILE A 535 16.22 14.01 20.64
N LYS A 536 17.25 13.47 21.31
CA LYS A 536 18.09 12.39 20.76
C LYS A 536 17.33 11.07 20.85
N ILE A 537 17.16 10.42 19.71
CA ILE A 537 16.66 9.04 19.62
C ILE A 537 17.82 8.09 19.93
N THR A 538 17.57 6.99 20.65
CA THR A 538 18.51 5.86 20.69
C THR A 538 18.93 5.46 19.26
N THR A 539 20.24 5.48 18.99
CA THR A 539 20.82 5.12 17.69
C THR A 539 20.28 3.75 17.23
N ASN A 540 19.99 3.63 15.93
CA ASN A 540 19.40 2.43 15.31
C ASN A 540 17.94 2.08 15.69
N ASP A 541 17.24 2.92 16.47
CA ASP A 541 15.81 2.72 16.78
C ASP A 541 14.91 3.17 15.61
N VAL A 542 14.66 2.25 14.67
CA VAL A 542 13.86 2.47 13.45
C VAL A 542 12.42 2.90 13.76
N ASP A 543 11.81 2.40 14.83
CA ASP A 543 10.41 2.68 15.14
C ASP A 543 10.22 4.04 15.83
N LYS A 544 11.16 4.45 16.69
CA LYS A 544 11.21 5.86 17.16
C LYS A 544 11.43 6.85 16.01
N VAL A 545 12.19 6.51 14.97
CA VAL A 545 12.29 7.35 13.77
C VAL A 545 10.96 7.41 13.01
N LYS A 546 10.22 6.31 12.86
CA LYS A 546 8.86 6.35 12.26
C LYS A 546 7.90 7.25 13.05
N LEU A 547 7.95 7.19 14.38
CA LEU A 547 7.19 8.05 15.28
C LEU A 547 7.59 9.52 15.14
N GLY A 548 8.90 9.81 15.17
CA GLY A 548 9.45 11.15 14.94
C GLY A 548 9.02 11.74 13.60
N VAL A 549 9.18 10.98 12.52
CA VAL A 549 8.74 11.39 11.17
C VAL A 549 7.23 11.62 11.13
N HIS A 550 6.41 10.72 11.67
CA HIS A 550 4.96 10.84 11.55
C HIS A 550 4.38 11.98 12.40
N TYR A 551 4.72 12.04 13.69
CA TYR A 551 4.11 12.99 14.61
C TYR A 551 4.79 14.37 14.64
N PHE A 552 6.07 14.44 14.29
CA PHE A 552 6.89 15.67 14.35
C PHE A 552 7.43 16.09 12.96
N GLY A 553 6.97 15.44 11.89
CA GLY A 553 7.22 15.84 10.50
C GLY A 553 8.59 15.47 9.93
N GLY A 554 9.51 14.99 10.77
CA GLY A 554 10.80 14.47 10.33
C GLY A 554 11.76 14.12 11.47
N CYS A 555 12.93 13.63 11.10
CA CYS A 555 14.09 13.43 11.98
C CYS A 555 15.36 13.91 11.29
N LEU A 556 16.31 14.48 12.05
CA LEU A 556 17.63 14.84 11.56
C LEU A 556 18.60 13.70 11.92
N ALA A 557 19.09 12.97 10.93
CA ALA A 557 19.88 11.75 11.11
C ALA A 557 21.34 11.95 10.68
N GLY A 558 22.27 11.57 11.56
CA GLY A 558 23.70 11.47 11.30
C GLY A 558 24.06 10.12 10.68
N LEU A 559 24.88 10.13 9.62
CA LEU A 559 25.29 8.95 8.89
C LEU A 559 26.81 8.94 8.68
N GLN A 560 27.46 7.82 8.99
CA GLN A 560 28.85 7.54 8.65
C GLN A 560 28.88 6.90 7.26
N LEU A 561 28.78 7.71 6.20
CA LEU A 561 28.55 7.20 4.85
C LEU A 561 29.73 6.37 4.32
N PRO A 562 29.44 5.23 3.67
CA PRO A 562 30.42 4.46 2.93
C PRO A 562 30.71 5.10 1.56
N LYS A 563 31.87 4.78 0.98
CA LYS A 563 32.32 5.33 -0.30
C LYS A 563 31.42 4.98 -1.50
N PHE A 564 30.77 3.81 -1.49
CA PHE A 564 29.79 3.48 -2.54
C PHE A 564 28.50 4.32 -2.50
N ALA A 565 28.23 5.09 -1.43
CA ALA A 565 27.03 5.92 -1.35
C ALA A 565 27.12 7.22 -2.19
N GLN A 566 28.28 7.52 -2.80
CA GLN A 566 28.57 8.74 -3.56
C GLN A 566 27.63 8.95 -4.75
N ASP A 567 27.44 7.91 -5.58
CA ASP A 567 26.78 8.03 -6.89
C ASP A 567 25.34 7.47 -6.91
N HIS A 568 24.70 7.32 -5.74
CA HIS A 568 23.48 6.54 -5.57
C HIS A 568 22.34 7.29 -4.86
N GLN A 569 21.19 7.45 -5.55
CA GLN A 569 19.92 7.94 -4.98
C GLN A 569 19.12 6.86 -4.20
N GLN A 570 19.62 5.62 -4.17
CA GLN A 570 19.08 4.51 -3.39
C GLN A 570 20.22 3.90 -2.57
N TRP A 571 20.18 4.09 -1.26
CA TRP A 571 21.17 3.60 -0.31
C TRP A 571 20.73 2.24 0.26
N GLU A 572 21.46 1.20 -0.13
CA GLU A 572 21.24 -0.19 0.28
C GLU A 572 22.45 -0.73 1.05
N ARG A 573 22.21 -1.56 2.06
CA ARG A 573 23.29 -2.26 2.74
C ARG A 573 23.91 -3.29 1.77
N PRO A 574 25.24 -3.29 1.57
CA PRO A 574 25.90 -4.29 0.73
C PRO A 574 25.82 -5.66 1.42
N SER A 575 25.70 -6.72 0.61
CA SER A 575 25.54 -8.10 1.11
C SER A 575 26.87 -8.75 1.55
N GLY A 576 27.75 -7.99 2.18
CA GLY A 576 29.11 -8.38 2.56
C GLY A 576 29.63 -7.64 3.79
N PRO A 577 30.87 -7.90 4.22
CA PRO A 577 31.45 -7.24 5.39
C PRO A 577 31.61 -5.73 5.17
N LEU A 578 31.31 -4.94 6.20
CA LEU A 578 31.39 -3.46 6.15
C LEU A 578 32.85 -3.00 6.29
N THR A 579 33.63 -3.21 5.22
CA THR A 579 35.09 -3.00 5.17
C THR A 579 35.51 -2.31 3.87
N GLY A 580 36.68 -1.68 3.84
CA GLY A 580 37.15 -0.92 2.67
C GLY A 580 36.16 0.19 2.28
N ASP A 581 35.82 0.27 1.00
CA ASP A 581 34.82 1.22 0.45
C ASP A 581 33.39 1.01 0.99
N ALA A 582 33.13 -0.08 1.71
CA ALA A 582 31.87 -0.35 2.41
C ALA A 582 31.94 -0.12 3.94
N ALA A 583 33.09 0.29 4.48
CA ALA A 583 33.22 0.60 5.90
C ALA A 583 32.43 1.88 6.26
N PRO A 584 31.82 1.97 7.46
CA PRO A 584 31.20 3.21 7.93
C PRO A 584 32.21 4.35 7.94
N GLY A 585 31.82 5.49 7.37
CA GLY A 585 32.66 6.70 7.28
C GLY A 585 33.80 6.61 6.26
N SER A 586 33.87 5.56 5.43
CA SER A 586 34.88 5.45 4.35
C SER A 586 34.73 6.52 3.25
N TRP A 587 33.61 7.25 3.22
CA TRP A 587 33.50 8.54 2.54
C TRP A 587 33.69 9.70 3.52
N CYS A 588 32.68 9.95 4.35
CA CYS A 588 32.63 11.04 5.32
C CYS A 588 31.44 10.87 6.28
N GLY A 589 31.39 11.67 7.35
CA GLY A 589 30.15 11.90 8.08
C GLY A 589 29.22 12.85 7.30
N HIS A 590 27.95 12.49 7.21
CA HIS A 590 26.87 13.26 6.59
C HIS A 590 25.66 13.43 7.51
N ALA A 591 24.79 14.39 7.21
CA ALA A 591 23.50 14.59 7.87
C ALA A 591 22.38 14.74 6.84
N VAL A 592 21.24 14.10 7.13
CA VAL A 592 20.06 14.12 6.26
C VAL A 592 18.78 14.40 7.04
N ALA A 593 17.80 15.00 6.39
CA ALA A 593 16.45 15.13 6.90
C ALA A 593 15.62 13.91 6.46
N ILE A 594 15.31 13.01 7.38
CA ILE A 594 14.32 11.95 7.13
C ILE A 594 12.93 12.59 7.25
N VAL A 595 12.17 12.59 6.17
CA VAL A 595 10.86 13.26 6.03
C VAL A 595 9.73 12.31 5.61
N GLY A 596 10.05 11.04 5.42
CA GLY A 596 9.09 9.99 5.12
C GLY A 596 9.65 8.59 5.35
N TYR A 597 8.77 7.59 5.23
CA TYR A 597 9.11 6.17 5.26
C TYR A 597 8.02 5.33 4.58
N PHE A 598 8.39 4.11 4.22
CA PHE A 598 7.53 3.04 3.71
C PHE A 598 8.18 1.68 4.09
N PRO A 599 7.62 0.50 3.74
CA PRO A 599 8.14 -0.77 4.23
C PRO A 599 9.62 -0.96 3.87
N ASN A 600 10.45 -1.19 4.89
CA ASN A 600 11.89 -1.39 4.76
C ASN A 600 12.72 -0.16 4.36
N TYR A 601 12.16 1.06 4.22
CA TYR A 601 12.90 2.27 3.83
C TYR A 601 12.47 3.54 4.56
N PHE A 602 13.44 4.45 4.69
CA PHE A 602 13.28 5.87 4.94
C PHE A 602 13.39 6.68 3.63
N ILE A 603 12.72 7.84 3.61
CA ILE A 603 12.91 8.88 2.59
C ILE A 603 13.67 10.02 3.25
N ALA A 604 14.92 10.18 2.82
CA ALA A 604 15.84 11.20 3.32
C ALA A 604 16.08 12.28 2.26
N ILE A 605 16.25 13.54 2.67
CA ILE A 605 16.72 14.60 1.76
C ILE A 605 18.23 14.77 1.93
N SER A 606 18.95 14.74 0.81
CA SER A 606 20.40 14.87 0.72
C SER A 606 20.77 15.61 -0.56
N LEU A 607 21.63 16.63 -0.49
CA LEU A 607 22.07 17.41 -1.67
C LEU A 607 20.92 17.98 -2.54
N GLY A 608 19.74 18.22 -1.94
CA GLY A 608 18.54 18.68 -2.67
C GLY A 608 17.78 17.57 -3.40
N GLN A 609 18.17 16.31 -3.21
CA GLN A 609 17.51 15.14 -3.80
C GLN A 609 16.83 14.29 -2.72
N GLN A 610 15.77 13.59 -3.12
CA GLN A 610 15.13 12.56 -2.32
C GLN A 610 15.91 11.25 -2.48
N ILE A 611 16.46 10.74 -1.38
CA ILE A 611 17.17 9.47 -1.29
C ILE A 611 16.25 8.43 -0.66
N THR A 612 16.22 7.23 -1.22
CA THR A 612 15.60 6.07 -0.55
C THR A 612 16.66 5.28 0.18
N MET A 613 16.56 5.22 1.51
CA MET A 613 17.54 4.58 2.38
C MET A 613 16.89 3.39 3.07
N SER A 614 17.37 2.17 2.84
CA SER A 614 16.78 1.00 3.49
C SER A 614 17.06 0.98 5.00
N TRP A 615 16.20 0.31 5.77
CA TRP A 615 16.41 0.16 7.21
C TRP A 615 17.74 -0.54 7.50
N ASP A 616 18.13 -1.54 6.70
CA ASP A 616 19.43 -2.20 6.81
C ASP A 616 20.62 -1.26 6.59
N PHE A 617 20.50 -0.28 5.69
CA PHE A 617 21.53 0.76 5.49
C PHE A 617 21.56 1.73 6.69
N TYR A 618 20.39 2.20 7.13
CA TYR A 618 20.29 3.06 8.32
C TYR A 618 20.92 2.37 9.54
N LEU A 619 20.56 1.11 9.83
CA LEU A 619 21.11 0.29 10.91
C LEU A 619 22.61 0.02 10.80
N ALA A 620 23.18 0.08 9.59
CA ALA A 620 24.61 -0.14 9.33
C ALA A 620 25.46 1.13 9.44
N TYR A 621 24.87 2.32 9.25
CA TYR A 621 25.60 3.57 9.07
C TYR A 621 25.11 4.75 9.92
N ASN A 622 24.00 4.65 10.66
CA ASN A 622 23.55 5.69 11.58
C ASN A 622 24.42 5.70 12.85
N ASP A 623 24.84 6.89 13.27
CA ASP A 623 25.54 7.10 14.55
C ASP A 623 24.71 7.91 15.56
N GLU A 624 23.84 8.81 15.10
CA GLU A 624 22.85 9.51 15.93
C GLU A 624 21.61 9.94 15.12
N SER A 625 20.46 10.06 15.77
CA SER A 625 19.22 10.56 15.16
C SER A 625 18.46 11.46 16.14
N TYR A 626 17.80 12.50 15.64
CA TYR A 626 17.12 13.49 16.46
C TYR A 626 15.71 13.82 15.94
N VAL A 627 14.73 13.84 16.84
CA VAL A 627 13.42 14.48 16.60
C VAL A 627 13.57 15.97 16.91
N VAL A 628 12.92 16.82 16.11
CA VAL A 628 12.90 18.28 16.31
C VAL A 628 11.45 18.75 16.42
N LEU A 629 11.15 19.54 17.46
CA LEU A 629 9.83 20.08 17.74
C LEU A 629 9.79 21.54 17.26
N ASN A 630 8.93 21.85 16.30
CA ASN A 630 8.72 23.21 15.82
C ASN A 630 7.22 23.49 15.64
N LYS A 631 6.62 24.13 16.63
CA LYS A 631 5.22 24.54 16.65
C LYS A 631 4.90 25.51 15.52
N THR A 632 5.80 26.45 15.25
CA THR A 632 5.63 27.55 14.29
C THR A 632 5.48 27.03 12.86
N ASP A 633 6.33 26.08 12.44
CA ASP A 633 6.32 25.54 11.09
C ASP A 633 5.44 24.27 10.96
N TRP A 634 5.38 23.39 11.96
CA TRP A 634 4.73 22.07 11.83
C TRP A 634 3.25 22.01 12.24
N ILE A 635 2.72 22.99 12.98
CA ILE A 635 1.34 22.96 13.46
C ILE A 635 0.45 23.87 12.60
N ARG A 636 -0.68 23.32 12.12
CA ARG A 636 -1.67 24.03 11.30
C ARG A 636 -2.28 25.17 12.14
N PRO A 637 -2.00 26.47 11.90
CA PRO A 637 -2.31 27.52 12.87
C PRO A 637 -3.81 27.78 13.08
N ALA A 638 -4.64 27.37 12.12
CA ALA A 638 -6.10 27.46 12.21
C ALA A 638 -6.75 26.33 13.04
N GLU A 639 -6.00 25.27 13.35
CA GLU A 639 -6.54 24.03 13.93
C GLU A 639 -5.83 23.60 15.23
N GLY A 640 -4.57 24.00 15.43
CA GLY A 640 -3.77 23.61 16.61
C GLY A 640 -3.18 22.20 16.56
N THR A 641 -3.36 21.50 15.43
CA THR A 641 -2.92 20.13 15.16
C THR A 641 -1.78 20.07 14.13
N SER A 642 -0.98 19.00 14.19
CA SER A 642 -0.03 18.64 13.14
C SER A 642 -0.74 18.09 11.89
N PRO A 643 -0.03 17.95 10.75
CA PRO A 643 -0.45 17.13 9.60
C PRO A 643 -0.81 15.66 9.89
N SER A 644 -0.50 15.13 11.08
CA SER A 644 -0.98 13.83 11.59
C SER A 644 -2.20 13.95 12.52
N ASP A 645 -2.91 15.08 12.43
CA ASP A 645 -4.13 15.43 13.19
C ASP A 645 -3.98 15.39 14.72
N THR A 646 -2.75 15.37 15.22
CA THR A 646 -2.41 15.31 16.66
C THR A 646 -2.21 16.72 17.20
N ALA A 647 -2.81 17.06 18.35
CA ALA A 647 -2.72 18.41 18.91
C ALA A 647 -1.30 18.70 19.43
N PHE A 648 -0.79 19.93 19.27
CA PHE A 648 0.55 20.28 19.76
C PHE A 648 0.71 20.04 21.26
N ASN A 649 -0.34 20.26 22.05
CA ASN A 649 -0.29 20.06 23.49
C ASN A 649 -0.09 18.58 23.86
N ASP A 650 -0.62 17.63 23.08
CA ASP A 650 -0.46 16.19 23.34
C ASP A 650 0.96 15.72 23.00
N LEU A 651 1.62 16.39 22.05
CA LEU A 651 3.03 16.20 21.72
C LEU A 651 3.94 16.85 22.80
N ALA A 652 3.68 18.10 23.16
CA ALA A 652 4.57 18.92 23.99
C ALA A 652 4.45 18.67 25.51
N ASN A 653 3.23 18.49 26.04
CA ASN A 653 3.02 18.27 27.48
C ASN A 653 3.72 16.99 27.96
N ASN A 654 3.72 15.95 27.14
CA ASN A 654 4.30 14.66 27.48
C ASN A 654 5.82 14.61 27.27
N ILE A 655 6.35 15.40 26.32
CA ILE A 655 7.80 15.60 26.14
C ILE A 655 8.41 16.46 27.28
N GLY A 656 7.58 17.02 28.16
CA GLY A 656 8.06 17.84 29.27
C GLY A 656 8.66 19.16 28.80
N VAL A 657 8.12 19.73 27.72
CA VAL A 657 8.43 21.11 27.29
C VAL A 657 8.11 22.02 28.49
N LEU A 658 9.16 22.51 29.14
CA LEU A 658 9.08 23.05 30.49
C LEU A 658 8.19 24.30 30.53
N GLN A 659 7.38 24.40 31.58
CA GLN A 659 6.77 25.66 31.97
C GLN A 659 7.87 26.57 32.53
N GLY A 660 8.35 27.51 31.71
CA GLY A 660 9.36 28.52 32.04
C GLY A 660 9.04 29.86 31.39
#